data_AF-A0A1I8JFC7-F1
#
_entry.id   AF-A0A1I8JFC7-F1
#
_cell.length_a   1.000
_cell.length_b   1.000
_cell.length_c   1.000
_cell.angle_alpha   90.00
_cell.angle_beta   90.00
_cell.angle_gamma   90.00
#
_symmetry.space_group_name_H-M   'P 1'
#
loop_
_entity.id
_entity.type
_entity.pdbx_description
1 polymer ?
#
loop_
_entity_poly.entity_id
_entity_poly.type
_entity_poly.pdbx_seq_one_letter_code
_entity_poly.pdbx_strand_id
1 'polypeptide(L)'
;PSTIDNPLGGRFHFACDSSGGLMSLGTPDGRLHRFLANWGLATNRILYWPCKDCVNPFVFHYESGDYLQSLHYPSQLRRLSFALTADRRVRRVVSDQAYTEIAYSSDNSRLPSALRTVYFDETNTNVSQRYDYTGGLLRKQVITFDCAGDDQLAKASYVYRYDTELRIAGIETVITSRDGQPVTSLANVTRDPIGGGVTLLNDLSLERRVSHHEHLVRLRDSHCTRRFQFDSLARLTESTLHCGSDSRRAFVLSVHGHSRGRLQKQVYHIGESDGLSVAYQTNKLGLVVRATAASAAVAGSPVRTTADEALEYTLGGRIHWRSIRSSSVGALERLNYTYDSRTGLPKSVGSVQYSFDADGFLAMRRHRLSAGSVENFRYDAKGLVRRAEAIDSSGRRLYSLRYVYDAQERLLARIDRLHPQKSTQFLYADPEYPRRVTHILPGAGRFEQSVLTCRYEDRTGQLVAVETGEPQKIERFYVVSDYFSSPLALLNQRGEIETQLSYSATGERSVVSKRPTAPSLPFGYRLGLQDPDAGLVWLSGSRTYDPYLGQWTGPDPLGLFTRLSAALQTPESIDGYIFDHLSTTENGPLVSNYEEVSRPEYWLKAFNIDAKRLLRATNIVSMGIGREAEEGLLPRLHQSPLSPKSVSVESIFEAGFRRRLDSFQRIIGAFDFVQPSSAPVAPPLASAPAFLYLGLRPTFSVDGKISLTGWEDNSLASPDRVRQLAALVFNGSRLLPQQAETMANGHRWLRLYREATPATESAVRDLEQSIAPAGAASISIKRDGDDSLEVRVDSGLLSASLRCSRLSFETEANQLATAGLRMVAKRLMRAEAASITADGYAATRFDWSRVAQQELRQNGIAAGYRPATAGKNHDQLLWDDPGSVYFVPTA
;
A
#
# COMPACT_ATOMS: atom_id res chain seq x y z
N PRO A 1 -14.02 23.49 13.38
CA PRO A 1 -14.88 23.17 14.55
C PRO A 1 -14.02 22.49 15.62
N SER A 2 -14.24 22.76 16.92
CA SER A 2 -13.49 22.13 18.02
C SER A 2 -13.98 20.71 18.34
N THR A 3 -15.22 20.39 17.96
CA THR A 3 -15.80 19.05 18.08
C THR A 3 -16.63 18.69 16.87
N ILE A 4 -16.66 17.41 16.52
CA ILE A 4 -17.57 16.84 15.52
C ILE A 4 -18.20 15.60 16.14
N ASP A 5 -19.53 15.58 16.22
CA ASP A 5 -20.27 14.40 16.64
C ASP A 5 -20.57 13.56 15.39
N ASN A 6 -20.21 12.28 15.41
CA ASN A 6 -20.54 11.38 14.31
C ASN A 6 -22.01 10.93 14.40
N PRO A 7 -22.57 10.34 13.33
CA PRO A 7 -23.94 9.81 13.33
C PRO A 7 -24.26 8.74 14.39
N LEU A 8 -23.26 8.12 15.05
CA LEU A 8 -23.48 7.20 16.18
C LEU A 8 -23.57 7.91 17.54
N GLY A 9 -23.36 9.23 17.59
CA GLY A 9 -23.28 10.01 18.83
C GLY A 9 -21.89 10.03 19.46
N GLY A 10 -20.87 9.52 18.75
CA GLY A 10 -19.47 9.59 19.18
C GLY A 10 -18.91 11.00 18.95
N ARG A 11 -18.41 11.62 20.02
CA ARG A 11 -17.80 12.94 19.97
C ARG A 11 -16.30 12.87 19.67
N PHE A 12 -15.90 13.49 18.57
CA PHE A 12 -14.50 13.69 18.20
C PHE A 12 -14.05 15.09 18.57
N HIS A 13 -12.84 15.21 19.10
CA HIS A 13 -12.28 16.47 19.59
C HIS A 13 -11.11 16.90 18.71
N PHE A 14 -11.18 18.10 18.14
CA PHE A 14 -10.14 18.69 17.32
C PHE A 14 -9.50 19.84 18.08
N ALA A 15 -8.22 19.71 18.41
CA ALA A 15 -7.44 20.77 19.02
C ALA A 15 -6.56 21.44 17.95
N CYS A 16 -6.64 22.76 17.87
CA CYS A 16 -5.83 23.57 16.96
C CYS A 16 -4.97 24.55 17.77
N ASP A 17 -3.88 25.02 17.17
CA ASP A 17 -3.07 26.11 17.71
C ASP A 17 -3.74 27.48 17.44
N SER A 18 -3.08 28.57 17.84
CA SER A 18 -3.58 29.93 17.67
C SER A 18 -3.71 30.40 16.22
N SER A 19 -3.01 29.76 15.27
CA SER A 19 -3.12 30.05 13.83
C SER A 19 -4.14 29.14 13.12
N GLY A 20 -4.83 28.27 13.85
CA GLY A 20 -5.83 27.35 13.31
C GLY A 20 -5.24 26.06 12.73
N GLY A 21 -3.95 25.78 12.95
CA GLY A 21 -3.31 24.54 12.57
C GLY A 21 -3.70 23.38 13.49
N LEU A 22 -4.01 22.21 12.93
CA LEU A 22 -4.43 21.04 13.70
C LEU A 22 -3.26 20.45 14.50
N MET A 23 -3.45 20.34 15.82
CA MET A 23 -2.50 19.73 16.77
C MET A 23 -2.86 18.28 17.10
N SER A 24 -4.15 18.00 17.34
CA SER A 24 -4.59 16.67 17.72
C SER A 24 -6.06 16.39 17.39
N LEU A 25 -6.36 15.11 17.26
CA LEU A 25 -7.69 14.56 17.05
C LEU A 25 -7.93 13.46 18.10
N GLY A 26 -8.84 13.73 19.03
CA GLY A 26 -9.32 12.79 20.04
C GLY A 26 -10.53 12.01 19.53
N THR A 27 -10.51 10.69 19.68
CA THR A 27 -11.63 9.81 19.32
C THR A 27 -12.54 9.55 20.53
N PRO A 28 -13.82 9.16 20.31
CA PRO A 28 -14.74 8.79 21.39
C PRO A 28 -14.23 7.64 22.26
N ASP A 29 -13.40 6.76 21.69
CA ASP A 29 -12.85 5.59 22.36
C ASP A 29 -11.57 5.92 23.17
N GLY A 30 -11.26 7.20 23.39
CA GLY A 30 -10.13 7.66 24.20
C GLY A 30 -8.77 7.67 23.50
N ARG A 31 -8.71 7.31 22.22
CA ARG A 31 -7.48 7.40 21.41
C ARG A 31 -7.20 8.85 21.02
N LEU A 32 -5.91 9.22 21.02
CA LEU A 32 -5.45 10.56 20.70
C LEU A 32 -4.42 10.52 19.57
N HIS A 33 -4.80 11.04 18.41
CA HIS A 33 -3.92 11.28 17.27
C HIS A 33 -3.27 12.65 17.45
N ARG A 34 -1.94 12.76 17.31
CA ARG A 34 -1.22 14.05 17.41
C ARG A 34 -0.41 14.31 16.15
N PHE A 35 -0.39 15.57 15.74
CA PHE A 35 0.26 16.03 14.52
C PHE A 35 1.14 17.21 14.83
N LEU A 36 2.27 17.30 14.13
CA LEU A 36 3.14 18.46 14.21
C LEU A 36 3.93 18.62 12.93
N ALA A 37 3.84 19.79 12.30
CA ALA A 37 4.75 20.19 11.24
C ALA A 37 5.99 20.86 11.85
N ASN A 38 7.18 20.54 11.32
CA ASN A 38 8.44 21.14 11.73
C ASN A 38 9.25 21.51 10.49
N TRP A 39 9.59 22.79 10.34
CA TRP A 39 10.34 23.32 9.21
C TRP A 39 11.83 23.36 9.55
N GLY A 40 12.64 22.63 8.78
CA GLY A 40 14.08 22.48 9.01
C GLY A 40 14.94 23.23 7.98
N LEU A 41 16.26 23.25 8.21
CA LEU A 41 17.23 23.93 7.33
C LEU A 41 17.32 23.33 5.92
N ALA A 42 17.16 22.01 5.79
CA ALA A 42 17.26 21.29 4.51
C ALA A 42 16.02 20.43 4.20
N THR A 43 15.31 19.98 5.22
CA THR A 43 14.15 19.09 5.08
C THR A 43 13.04 19.49 6.04
N ASN A 44 11.82 19.50 5.53
CA ASN A 44 10.60 19.71 6.31
C ASN A 44 10.12 18.38 6.85
N ARG A 45 9.50 18.39 8.02
CA ARG A 45 9.05 17.18 8.70
C ARG A 45 7.60 17.28 9.11
N ILE A 46 6.87 16.18 8.97
CA ILE A 46 5.59 15.98 9.63
C ILE A 46 5.73 14.84 10.60
N LEU A 47 5.35 15.06 11.85
CA LEU A 47 5.36 14.07 12.91
C LEU A 47 3.91 13.66 13.21
N TYR A 48 3.67 12.36 13.26
CA TYR A 48 2.36 11.80 13.56
C TYR A 48 2.45 10.73 14.63
N TRP A 49 1.79 10.96 15.77
CA TRP A 49 1.58 9.96 16.80
C TRP A 49 0.18 9.36 16.65
N PRO A 50 0.06 8.05 16.39
CA PRO A 50 -1.24 7.41 16.16
C PRO A 50 -2.01 7.16 17.46
N CYS A 51 -1.35 7.24 18.62
CA CYS A 51 -1.92 6.95 19.92
C CYS A 51 -1.30 7.82 21.02
N LYS A 52 -1.96 7.87 22.19
CA LYS A 52 -1.54 8.68 23.33
C LYS A 52 -0.19 8.23 23.88
N ASP A 53 -0.01 6.92 24.06
CA ASP A 53 1.16 6.31 24.71
C ASP A 53 2.28 5.97 23.71
N CYS A 54 2.09 6.34 22.44
CA CYS A 54 3.10 6.20 21.42
C CYS A 54 4.24 7.18 21.75
N VAL A 55 5.41 6.64 22.11
CA VAL A 55 6.60 7.43 22.44
C VAL A 55 7.13 8.13 21.19
N ASN A 56 7.31 7.37 20.11
CA ASN A 56 7.88 7.87 18.86
C ASN A 56 6.78 8.06 17.80
N PRO A 57 6.89 9.12 16.98
CA PRO A 57 5.99 9.35 15.86
C PRO A 57 6.41 8.58 14.59
N PHE A 58 5.48 8.45 13.66
CA PHE A 58 5.84 8.41 12.24
C PHE A 58 6.41 9.76 11.83
N VAL A 59 7.53 9.76 11.10
CA VAL A 59 8.17 11.00 10.63
C VAL A 59 8.27 10.99 9.12
N PHE A 60 7.55 11.92 8.49
CA PHE A 60 7.58 12.14 7.05
C PHE A 60 8.58 13.26 6.76
N HIS A 61 9.62 12.98 5.99
CA HIS A 61 10.63 13.96 5.58
C HIS A 61 10.33 14.42 4.15
N TYR A 62 10.16 15.72 3.97
CA TYR A 62 9.90 16.34 2.68
C TYR A 62 11.04 17.25 2.24
N GLU A 63 11.39 17.18 0.96
CA GLU A 63 12.27 18.14 0.30
C GLU A 63 11.47 19.37 -0.10
N SER A 64 11.82 20.55 0.45
CA SER A 64 11.19 21.84 0.12
C SER A 64 9.65 21.86 0.17
N GLY A 65 9.02 20.90 0.85
CA GLY A 65 7.56 20.76 0.95
C GLY A 65 6.88 19.95 -0.17
N ASP A 66 7.58 19.50 -1.21
CA ASP A 66 6.94 18.91 -2.40
C ASP A 66 7.09 17.38 -2.50
N TYR A 67 8.24 16.83 -2.12
CA TYR A 67 8.58 15.43 -2.35
C TYR A 67 8.93 14.69 -1.06
N LEU A 68 8.29 13.56 -0.80
CA LEU A 68 8.63 12.69 0.32
C LEU A 68 9.99 12.03 0.06
N GLN A 69 10.99 12.37 0.86
CA GLN A 69 12.34 11.78 0.83
C GLN A 69 12.40 10.50 1.66
N SER A 70 11.78 10.49 2.83
CA SER A 70 11.70 9.29 3.66
C SER A 70 10.51 9.31 4.61
N LEU A 71 10.09 8.12 5.01
CA LEU A 71 9.15 7.86 6.09
C LEU A 71 9.84 6.97 7.13
N HIS A 72 9.99 7.51 8.34
CA HIS A 72 10.53 6.78 9.47
C HIS A 72 9.39 6.32 10.38
N TYR A 73 9.49 5.08 10.86
CA TYR A 73 8.46 4.46 11.68
C TYR A 73 8.74 4.58 13.20
N PRO A 74 7.71 4.50 14.06
CA PRO A 74 7.86 4.61 15.52
C PRO A 74 8.90 3.68 16.16
N SER A 75 9.06 2.46 15.65
CA SER A 75 10.03 1.47 16.12
C SER A 75 11.48 1.95 15.97
N GLN A 76 11.74 2.88 15.03
CA GLN A 76 13.07 3.25 14.56
C GLN A 76 13.86 2.06 13.98
N LEU A 77 13.17 0.98 13.58
CA LEU A 77 13.74 -0.22 12.95
C LEU A 77 13.27 -0.41 11.51
N ARG A 78 12.35 0.44 11.05
CA ARG A 78 11.75 0.43 9.72
C ARG A 78 11.81 1.84 9.12
N ARG A 79 12.24 1.90 7.87
CA ARG A 79 12.38 3.15 7.11
C ARG A 79 12.05 2.89 5.64
N LEU A 80 11.25 3.77 5.08
CA LEU A 80 10.99 3.83 3.64
C LEU A 80 11.72 5.06 3.10
N SER A 81 12.66 4.86 2.18
CA SER A 81 13.53 5.94 1.68
C SER A 81 13.46 6.05 0.16
N PHE A 82 13.52 7.27 -0.36
CA PHE A 82 13.41 7.59 -1.77
C PHE A 82 14.64 8.37 -2.22
N ALA A 83 15.33 7.87 -3.23
CA ALA A 83 16.41 8.58 -3.90
C ALA A 83 15.89 9.17 -5.21
N LEU A 84 16.13 10.46 -5.41
CA LEU A 84 15.70 11.18 -6.60
C LEU A 84 16.86 11.39 -7.59
N THR A 85 16.55 11.53 -8.87
CA THR A 85 17.45 12.06 -9.90
C THR A 85 17.63 13.58 -9.76
N ALA A 86 18.57 14.17 -10.50
CA ALA A 86 18.77 15.63 -10.52
C ALA A 86 17.52 16.41 -10.96
N ASP A 87 16.69 15.81 -11.82
CA ASP A 87 15.39 16.33 -12.27
C ASP A 87 14.21 15.78 -11.43
N ARG A 88 14.46 15.44 -10.16
CA ARG A 88 13.44 15.13 -9.13
C ARG A 88 12.48 13.99 -9.48
N ARG A 89 12.96 12.99 -10.22
CA ARG A 89 12.27 11.71 -10.48
C ARG A 89 12.74 10.63 -9.54
N VAL A 90 11.91 9.64 -9.24
CA VAL A 90 12.28 8.56 -8.30
C VAL A 90 13.25 7.59 -8.96
N ARG A 91 14.52 7.58 -8.54
CA ARG A 91 15.52 6.64 -9.03
C ARG A 91 15.54 5.34 -8.23
N ARG A 92 15.34 5.41 -6.92
CA ARG A 92 15.38 4.25 -6.05
C ARG A 92 14.41 4.38 -4.88
N VAL A 93 13.81 3.26 -4.51
CA VAL A 93 13.02 3.09 -3.27
C VAL A 93 13.69 2.04 -2.42
N VAL A 94 14.01 2.35 -1.16
CA VAL A 94 14.56 1.39 -0.20
C VAL A 94 13.48 1.11 0.86
N SER A 95 13.18 -0.17 1.07
CA SER A 95 12.14 -0.63 1.99
C SER A 95 12.60 -1.88 2.73
N ASP A 96 13.25 -1.67 3.87
CA ASP A 96 13.88 -2.73 4.64
C ASP A 96 14.87 -3.58 3.82
N GLN A 97 14.76 -4.92 3.88
CA GLN A 97 15.63 -5.85 3.15
C GLN A 97 15.32 -5.90 1.64
N ALA A 98 14.81 -4.81 1.07
CA ALA A 98 14.58 -4.70 -0.36
C ALA A 98 14.87 -3.28 -0.86
N TYR A 99 15.35 -3.16 -2.09
CA TYR A 99 15.26 -1.91 -2.84
C TYR A 99 14.67 -2.14 -4.22
N THR A 100 14.06 -1.10 -4.77
CA THR A 100 13.61 -1.00 -6.14
C THR A 100 14.41 0.09 -6.85
N GLU A 101 15.12 -0.25 -7.92
CA GLU A 101 15.74 0.68 -8.84
C GLU A 101 14.83 0.94 -10.04
N ILE A 102 14.81 2.20 -10.49
CA ILE A 102 14.04 2.67 -11.63
C ILE A 102 15.01 3.31 -12.61
N ALA A 103 15.04 2.78 -13.83
CA ALA A 103 15.72 3.38 -14.96
C ALA A 103 14.67 3.92 -15.94
N TYR A 104 14.97 5.06 -16.54
CA TYR A 104 14.07 5.74 -17.48
C TYR A 104 14.57 5.61 -18.91
N SER A 105 13.67 5.77 -19.87
CA SER A 105 13.97 5.68 -21.30
C SER A 105 14.82 6.87 -21.78
N SER A 106 15.74 6.60 -22.71
CA SER A 106 16.51 7.65 -23.39
C SER A 106 15.63 8.52 -24.28
N ASP A 107 14.61 7.91 -24.89
CA ASP A 107 13.76 8.55 -25.91
C ASP A 107 12.65 9.38 -25.26
N ASN A 108 12.26 8.98 -24.04
CA ASN A 108 11.35 9.74 -23.20
C ASN A 108 11.74 9.56 -21.73
N SER A 109 12.42 10.56 -21.18
CA SER A 109 12.93 10.51 -19.81
C SER A 109 11.83 10.31 -18.77
N ARG A 110 10.54 10.50 -19.07
CA ARG A 110 9.48 10.28 -18.09
C ARG A 110 8.94 8.85 -18.07
N LEU A 111 9.25 8.03 -19.08
CA LEU A 111 8.81 6.63 -19.15
C LEU A 111 9.86 5.69 -18.54
N PRO A 112 9.48 4.75 -17.66
CA PRO A 112 10.38 3.77 -17.10
C PRO A 112 10.81 2.76 -18.17
N SER A 113 12.11 2.58 -18.40
CA SER A 113 12.67 1.57 -19.31
C SER A 113 13.00 0.26 -18.59
N ALA A 114 13.36 0.33 -17.31
CA ALA A 114 13.58 -0.86 -16.50
C ALA A 114 13.25 -0.60 -15.03
N LEU A 115 12.71 -1.62 -14.37
CA LEU A 115 12.49 -1.66 -12.93
C LEU A 115 13.18 -2.90 -12.38
N ARG A 116 13.87 -2.75 -11.26
CA ARG A 116 14.60 -3.86 -10.63
C ARG A 116 14.36 -3.86 -9.13
N THR A 117 13.70 -4.88 -8.61
CA THR A 117 13.53 -5.08 -7.16
C THR A 117 14.48 -6.17 -6.69
N VAL A 118 15.37 -5.83 -5.76
CA VAL A 118 16.35 -6.75 -5.18
C VAL A 118 16.01 -6.96 -3.72
N TYR A 119 15.90 -8.22 -3.33
CA TYR A 119 15.66 -8.68 -1.98
C TYR A 119 16.96 -9.21 -1.38
N PHE A 120 17.39 -8.66 -0.25
CA PHE A 120 18.58 -9.07 0.48
C PHE A 120 18.25 -10.05 1.60
N ASP A 121 17.47 -11.07 1.25
CA ASP A 121 17.21 -12.21 2.10
C ASP A 121 18.12 -13.39 1.68
N GLU A 122 17.97 -14.55 2.33
CA GLU A 122 18.76 -15.74 2.02
C GLU A 122 18.72 -16.20 0.55
N THR A 123 17.72 -15.76 -0.22
CA THR A 123 17.56 -16.14 -1.62
C THR A 123 18.17 -15.13 -2.59
N ASN A 124 18.56 -13.95 -2.09
CA ASN A 124 19.04 -12.81 -2.90
C ASN A 124 18.19 -12.55 -4.16
N THR A 125 16.86 -12.69 -4.03
CA THR A 125 15.95 -12.67 -5.20
C THR A 125 15.97 -11.31 -5.88
N ASN A 126 16.11 -11.31 -7.19
CA ASN A 126 16.07 -10.13 -8.03
C ASN A 126 14.97 -10.27 -9.08
N VAL A 127 14.00 -9.35 -9.02
CA VAL A 127 12.91 -9.23 -9.97
C VAL A 127 13.25 -8.08 -10.91
N SER A 128 13.43 -8.37 -12.19
CA SER A 128 13.70 -7.36 -13.22
C SER A 128 12.55 -7.29 -14.21
N GLN A 129 12.07 -6.08 -14.47
CA GLN A 129 11.08 -5.77 -15.50
C GLN A 129 11.73 -4.81 -16.51
N ARG A 130 11.61 -5.10 -17.80
CA ARG A 130 12.07 -4.22 -18.89
C ARG A 130 10.89 -3.82 -19.74
N TYR A 131 10.92 -2.59 -20.23
CA TYR A 131 9.84 -1.96 -20.99
C TYR A 131 10.42 -1.31 -22.25
N ASP A 132 9.90 -1.72 -23.40
CA ASP A 132 10.29 -1.16 -24.70
C ASP A 132 9.13 -0.33 -25.24
N TYR A 133 9.40 0.91 -25.64
CA TYR A 133 8.39 1.83 -26.15
C TYR A 133 8.69 2.23 -27.60
N THR A 134 7.66 2.65 -28.32
CA THR A 134 7.78 3.30 -29.63
C THR A 134 6.81 4.47 -29.68
N GLY A 135 7.32 5.70 -29.78
CA GLY A 135 6.47 6.90 -29.76
C GLY A 135 5.62 7.04 -28.49
N GLY A 136 6.09 6.53 -27.35
CA GLY A 136 5.38 6.52 -26.06
C GLY A 136 4.44 5.33 -25.85
N LEU A 137 4.18 4.49 -26.86
CA LEU A 137 3.40 3.27 -26.72
C LEU A 137 4.26 2.11 -26.23
N LEU A 138 3.82 1.40 -25.18
CA LEU A 138 4.48 0.21 -24.68
C LEU A 138 4.36 -0.92 -25.71
N ARG A 139 5.45 -1.35 -26.34
CA ARG A 139 5.49 -2.42 -27.35
C ARG A 139 5.79 -3.78 -26.76
N LYS A 140 6.69 -3.82 -25.79
CA LYS A 140 7.12 -5.07 -25.17
C LYS A 140 7.42 -4.83 -23.70
N GLN A 141 7.09 -5.82 -22.89
CA GLN A 141 7.47 -5.87 -21.49
C GLN A 141 8.00 -7.27 -21.18
N VAL A 142 9.10 -7.36 -20.45
CA VAL A 142 9.68 -8.66 -20.04
C VAL A 142 9.88 -8.64 -18.54
N ILE A 143 9.44 -9.69 -17.85
CA ILE A 143 9.73 -9.93 -16.45
C ILE A 143 10.61 -11.17 -16.29
N THR A 144 11.70 -11.01 -15.54
CA THR A 144 12.66 -12.08 -15.24
C THR A 144 12.96 -12.13 -13.77
N PHE A 145 13.24 -13.35 -13.30
CA PHE A 145 13.59 -13.65 -11.93
C PHE A 145 15.00 -14.23 -11.89
N ASP A 146 15.80 -13.71 -10.99
CA ASP A 146 17.13 -14.20 -10.66
C ASP A 146 17.13 -14.49 -9.17
N CYS A 147 16.94 -15.75 -8.81
CA CYS A 147 16.79 -16.21 -7.42
C CYS A 147 17.89 -17.23 -7.12
N ALA A 148 18.56 -17.11 -5.99
CA ALA A 148 19.35 -18.21 -5.45
C ALA A 148 18.41 -19.27 -4.83
N GLY A 149 18.61 -20.55 -5.15
CA GLY A 149 17.85 -21.68 -4.60
C GLY A 149 16.79 -22.28 -5.53
N ASP A 150 15.84 -23.02 -4.94
CA ASP A 150 14.79 -23.80 -5.64
C ASP A 150 13.48 -23.02 -5.89
N ASP A 151 13.43 -21.73 -5.54
CA ASP A 151 12.27 -20.82 -5.67
C ASP A 151 11.87 -20.51 -7.14
N GLN A 152 12.33 -21.30 -8.11
CA GLN A 152 12.36 -20.97 -9.54
C GLN A 152 11.02 -20.47 -10.09
N LEU A 153 10.96 -19.16 -10.34
CA LEU A 153 9.79 -18.47 -10.91
C LEU A 153 9.89 -18.42 -12.45
N ALA A 154 8.77 -18.63 -13.11
CA ALA A 154 8.70 -18.57 -14.57
C ALA A 154 8.89 -17.13 -15.07
N LYS A 155 9.63 -16.99 -16.17
CA LYS A 155 9.80 -15.71 -16.87
C LYS A 155 8.58 -15.46 -17.75
N ALA A 156 8.28 -14.19 -18.01
CA ALA A 156 7.22 -13.84 -18.95
C ALA A 156 7.61 -12.68 -19.86
N SER A 157 7.16 -12.73 -21.11
CA SER A 157 7.28 -11.67 -22.10
C SER A 157 5.90 -11.33 -22.63
N TYR A 158 5.57 -10.04 -22.66
CA TYR A 158 4.32 -9.50 -23.18
C TYR A 158 4.63 -8.64 -24.40
N VAL A 159 3.97 -8.91 -25.53
CA VAL A 159 4.07 -8.12 -26.76
C VAL A 159 2.72 -7.49 -27.05
N TYR A 160 2.71 -6.18 -27.21
CA TYR A 160 1.51 -5.36 -27.34
C TYR A 160 1.34 -4.87 -28.79
N ARG A 161 0.17 -5.19 -29.36
CA ARG A 161 -0.25 -4.69 -30.67
C ARG A 161 -1.33 -3.64 -30.50
N TYR A 162 -1.29 -2.64 -31.36
CA TYR A 162 -2.18 -1.49 -31.34
C TYR A 162 -2.95 -1.38 -32.64
N ASP A 163 -4.19 -0.88 -32.57
CA ASP A 163 -4.97 -0.47 -33.74
C ASP A 163 -4.57 0.92 -34.25
N THR A 164 -5.27 1.38 -35.28
CA THR A 164 -5.06 2.69 -35.93
C THR A 164 -5.34 3.87 -35.01
N GLU A 165 -6.13 3.67 -33.95
CA GLU A 165 -6.47 4.67 -32.93
C GLU A 165 -5.54 4.58 -31.70
N LEU A 166 -4.41 3.87 -31.82
CA LEU A 166 -3.39 3.67 -30.79
C LEU A 166 -3.91 2.88 -29.57
N ARG A 167 -4.98 2.10 -29.70
CA ARG A 167 -5.56 1.28 -28.62
C ARG A 167 -5.04 -0.15 -28.68
N ILE A 168 -4.95 -0.82 -27.53
CA ILE A 168 -4.50 -2.22 -27.49
C ILE A 168 -5.53 -3.09 -28.23
N ALA A 169 -5.03 -3.72 -29.28
CA ALA A 169 -5.74 -4.66 -30.15
C ALA A 169 -5.27 -6.11 -29.91
N GLY A 170 -4.12 -6.31 -29.27
CA GLY A 170 -3.60 -7.63 -28.99
C GLY A 170 -2.55 -7.64 -27.89
N ILE A 171 -2.58 -8.68 -27.05
CA ILE A 171 -1.54 -8.99 -26.07
C ILE A 171 -1.11 -10.44 -26.30
N GLU A 172 0.14 -10.63 -26.72
CA GLU A 172 0.77 -11.94 -26.77
C GLU A 172 1.62 -12.13 -25.52
N THR A 173 1.36 -13.20 -24.78
CA THR A 173 2.07 -13.54 -23.54
C THR A 173 2.82 -14.85 -23.73
N VAL A 174 4.13 -14.80 -23.60
CA VAL A 174 5.01 -15.98 -23.62
C VAL A 174 5.54 -16.21 -22.22
N ILE A 175 5.26 -17.38 -21.65
CA ILE A 175 5.67 -17.76 -20.29
C ILE A 175 6.67 -18.89 -20.42
N THR A 176 7.84 -18.76 -19.78
CA THR A 176 8.94 -19.72 -19.90
C THR A 176 9.39 -20.16 -18.51
N SER A 177 9.19 -21.43 -18.19
CA SER A 177 9.80 -22.10 -17.03
C SER A 177 11.23 -22.56 -17.36
N ARG A 178 12.02 -22.95 -16.36
CA ARG A 178 13.40 -23.42 -16.56
C ARG A 178 13.44 -24.67 -17.45
N ASP A 179 12.53 -25.62 -17.23
CA ASP A 179 12.60 -26.98 -17.79
C ASP A 179 11.43 -27.34 -18.72
N GLY A 180 10.53 -26.38 -19.03
CA GLY A 180 9.32 -26.61 -19.84
C GLY A 180 9.34 -25.85 -21.17
N GLN A 181 8.54 -26.28 -22.14
CA GLN A 181 8.35 -25.49 -23.36
C GLN A 181 7.65 -24.18 -23.03
N PRO A 182 7.94 -23.10 -23.77
CA PRO A 182 7.26 -21.83 -23.57
C PRO A 182 5.75 -21.99 -23.85
N VAL A 183 4.93 -21.57 -22.89
CA VAL A 183 3.47 -21.50 -23.08
C VAL A 183 3.14 -20.13 -23.65
N THR A 184 2.42 -20.11 -24.77
CA THR A 184 1.99 -18.87 -25.41
C THR A 184 0.48 -18.70 -25.27
N SER A 185 0.06 -17.55 -24.77
CA SER A 185 -1.33 -17.11 -24.65
C SER A 185 -1.52 -15.86 -25.48
N LEU A 186 -2.60 -15.80 -26.26
CA LEU A 186 -2.95 -14.65 -27.10
C LEU A 186 -4.29 -14.08 -26.67
N ALA A 187 -4.35 -12.76 -26.49
CA ALA A 187 -5.57 -12.01 -26.25
C ALA A 187 -5.77 -10.99 -27.38
N ASN A 188 -6.58 -11.34 -28.38
CA ASN A 188 -7.00 -10.44 -29.45
C ASN A 188 -8.24 -9.67 -29.01
N VAL A 189 -8.19 -8.35 -29.17
CA VAL A 189 -9.24 -7.43 -28.71
C VAL A 189 -9.76 -6.65 -29.91
N THR A 190 -11.06 -6.77 -30.18
CA THR A 190 -11.78 -5.87 -31.10
C THR A 190 -12.60 -4.88 -30.29
N ARG A 191 -12.73 -3.65 -30.77
CA ARG A 191 -13.40 -2.56 -30.05
C ARG A 191 -14.40 -1.85 -30.93
N ASP A 192 -15.40 -1.26 -30.29
CA ASP A 192 -16.29 -0.31 -30.93
C ASP A 192 -15.50 0.96 -31.31
N PRO A 193 -15.52 1.39 -32.60
CA PRO A 193 -14.81 2.60 -33.03
C PRO A 193 -15.30 3.88 -32.33
N ILE A 194 -16.55 3.93 -31.86
CA ILE A 194 -17.15 5.14 -31.27
C ILE A 194 -17.04 5.13 -29.74
N GLY A 195 -17.50 4.08 -29.06
CA GLY A 195 -17.52 3.99 -27.61
C GLY A 195 -16.20 3.49 -26.99
N GLY A 196 -15.32 2.84 -27.77
CA GLY A 196 -14.03 2.30 -27.30
C GLY A 196 -14.12 1.01 -26.47
N GLY A 197 -15.34 0.55 -26.15
CA GLY A 197 -15.59 -0.70 -25.44
C GLY A 197 -15.19 -1.96 -26.23
N VAL A 198 -14.76 -3.01 -25.53
CA VAL A 198 -14.35 -4.29 -26.14
C VAL A 198 -15.55 -5.04 -26.73
N THR A 199 -15.63 -5.27 -28.04
CA THR A 199 -16.73 -6.02 -28.67
C THR A 199 -16.42 -7.51 -28.85
N LEU A 200 -15.15 -7.87 -28.91
CA LEU A 200 -14.69 -9.25 -29.02
C LEU A 200 -13.37 -9.40 -28.27
N LEU A 201 -13.26 -10.43 -27.45
CA LEU A 201 -12.03 -10.88 -26.81
C LEU A 201 -11.80 -12.34 -27.19
N ASN A 202 -10.92 -12.60 -28.16
CA ASN A 202 -10.76 -13.90 -28.80
C ASN A 202 -12.10 -14.43 -29.37
N ASP A 203 -12.67 -15.47 -28.76
CA ASP A 203 -13.96 -16.09 -29.10
C ASP A 203 -15.11 -15.57 -28.22
N LEU A 204 -14.82 -14.82 -27.16
CA LEU A 204 -15.82 -14.25 -26.27
C LEU A 204 -16.35 -12.95 -26.88
N SER A 205 -17.58 -12.97 -27.37
CA SER A 205 -18.28 -11.80 -27.88
C SER A 205 -18.85 -10.97 -26.71
N LEU A 206 -18.75 -9.64 -26.80
CA LEU A 206 -19.24 -8.70 -25.81
C LEU A 206 -20.16 -7.69 -26.48
N GLU A 207 -21.46 -7.79 -26.18
CA GLU A 207 -22.48 -6.87 -26.64
C GLU A 207 -22.85 -5.90 -25.51
N ARG A 208 -22.89 -4.62 -25.84
CA ARG A 208 -23.25 -3.55 -24.91
C ARG A 208 -24.45 -2.81 -25.46
N ARG A 209 -25.54 -2.76 -24.68
CA ARG A 209 -26.70 -1.94 -25.01
C ARG A 209 -26.93 -0.95 -23.89
N VAL A 210 -26.96 0.32 -24.26
CA VAL A 210 -27.34 1.40 -23.35
C VAL A 210 -28.36 2.28 -24.04
N SER A 211 -29.53 2.36 -23.43
CA SER A 211 -30.63 3.23 -23.81
C SER A 211 -31.32 3.71 -22.54
N HIS A 212 -32.27 4.63 -22.66
CA HIS A 212 -33.07 5.11 -21.52
C HIS A 212 -33.80 3.99 -20.75
N HIS A 213 -34.04 2.84 -21.40
CA HIS A 213 -34.84 1.73 -20.84
C HIS A 213 -34.02 0.45 -20.60
N GLU A 214 -32.82 0.35 -21.18
CA GLU A 214 -32.01 -0.87 -21.16
C GLU A 214 -30.54 -0.51 -20.96
N HIS A 215 -29.96 -0.99 -19.87
CA HIS A 215 -28.53 -0.95 -19.62
C HIS A 215 -28.06 -2.39 -19.39
N LEU A 216 -27.39 -2.98 -20.38
CA LEU A 216 -26.86 -4.34 -20.24
C LEU A 216 -25.51 -4.55 -20.90
N VAL A 217 -24.77 -5.51 -20.35
CA VAL A 217 -23.59 -6.13 -20.96
C VAL A 217 -23.88 -7.61 -21.11
N ARG A 218 -23.75 -8.14 -22.33
CA ARG A 218 -23.89 -9.57 -22.62
C ARG A 218 -22.55 -10.10 -23.12
N LEU A 219 -22.06 -11.16 -22.49
CA LEU A 219 -20.89 -11.91 -22.92
C LEU A 219 -21.37 -13.27 -23.42
N ARG A 220 -20.89 -13.70 -24.59
CA ARG A 220 -21.31 -14.96 -25.20
C ARG A 220 -20.16 -15.65 -25.92
N ASP A 221 -20.06 -16.94 -25.71
CA ASP A 221 -19.24 -17.87 -26.48
C ASP A 221 -20.09 -19.05 -26.98
N SER A 222 -19.46 -20.13 -27.43
CA SER A 222 -20.12 -21.34 -27.92
C SER A 222 -20.84 -22.15 -26.85
N HIS A 223 -20.55 -21.94 -25.57
CA HIS A 223 -21.03 -22.78 -24.47
C HIS A 223 -21.99 -22.04 -23.54
N CYS A 224 -21.70 -20.77 -23.22
CA CYS A 224 -22.46 -20.02 -22.24
C CYS A 224 -22.71 -18.57 -22.67
N THR A 225 -23.78 -18.00 -22.11
CA THR A 225 -24.12 -16.58 -22.20
C THR A 225 -24.25 -15.99 -20.80
N ARG A 226 -23.41 -15.01 -20.48
CA ARG A 226 -23.48 -14.19 -19.27
C ARG A 226 -24.16 -12.86 -19.60
N ARG A 227 -25.13 -12.44 -18.79
CA ARG A 227 -25.79 -11.12 -18.90
C ARG A 227 -25.60 -10.37 -17.59
N PHE A 228 -25.24 -9.11 -17.68
CA PHE A 228 -25.25 -8.13 -16.60
C PHE A 228 -26.27 -7.06 -16.94
N GLN A 229 -27.20 -6.78 -16.03
CA GLN A 229 -28.20 -5.74 -16.17
C GLN A 229 -27.97 -4.67 -15.13
N PHE A 230 -28.19 -3.42 -15.52
CA PHE A 230 -27.98 -2.26 -14.69
C PHE A 230 -29.26 -1.41 -14.63
N ASP A 231 -29.41 -0.64 -13.56
CA ASP A 231 -30.46 0.38 -13.48
C ASP A 231 -30.05 1.68 -14.19
N SER A 232 -30.93 2.68 -14.13
CA SER A 232 -30.71 4.01 -14.69
C SER A 232 -29.56 4.78 -14.02
N LEU A 233 -29.12 4.35 -12.84
CA LEU A 233 -27.93 4.85 -12.15
C LEU A 233 -26.72 3.96 -12.44
N ALA A 234 -26.76 3.11 -13.46
CA ALA A 234 -25.67 2.25 -13.88
C ALA A 234 -25.16 1.26 -12.81
N ARG A 235 -25.95 0.99 -11.77
CA ARG A 235 -25.64 0.00 -10.74
C ARG A 235 -26.07 -1.37 -11.20
N LEU A 236 -25.29 -2.40 -10.86
CA LEU A 236 -25.62 -3.79 -11.17
C LEU A 236 -26.92 -4.19 -10.44
N THR A 237 -27.94 -4.59 -11.18
CA THR A 237 -29.22 -5.09 -10.64
C THR A 237 -29.37 -6.59 -10.79
N GLU A 238 -28.84 -7.15 -11.88
CA GLU A 238 -28.94 -8.58 -12.14
C GLU A 238 -27.70 -9.10 -12.88
N SER A 239 -27.31 -10.34 -12.57
CA SER A 239 -26.34 -11.08 -13.37
C SER A 239 -26.76 -12.53 -13.56
N THR A 240 -26.89 -12.99 -14.80
CA THR A 240 -27.32 -14.36 -15.11
C THR A 240 -26.30 -15.07 -15.98
N LEU A 241 -26.08 -16.36 -15.74
CA LEU A 241 -25.32 -17.25 -16.62
C LEU A 241 -26.22 -18.39 -17.11
N HIS A 242 -26.28 -18.57 -18.43
CA HIS A 242 -26.90 -19.73 -19.06
C HIS A 242 -25.82 -20.52 -19.81
N CYS A 243 -25.87 -21.85 -19.71
CA CYS A 243 -24.85 -22.75 -20.27
C CYS A 243 -25.45 -23.98 -20.95
N GLY A 244 -24.67 -24.61 -21.82
CA GLY A 244 -25.04 -25.83 -22.55
C GLY A 244 -25.95 -25.57 -23.74
N SER A 245 -26.18 -26.61 -24.54
CA SER A 245 -27.03 -26.57 -25.76
C SER A 245 -28.45 -26.08 -25.45
N ASP A 246 -28.97 -26.47 -24.29
CA ASP A 246 -30.35 -26.21 -23.88
C ASP A 246 -30.50 -24.85 -23.18
N SER A 247 -29.42 -24.05 -23.13
CA SER A 247 -29.37 -22.75 -22.45
C SER A 247 -29.85 -22.82 -21.00
N ARG A 248 -29.41 -23.86 -20.28
CA ARG A 248 -29.75 -24.09 -18.86
C ARG A 248 -29.27 -22.93 -18.01
N ARG A 249 -30.15 -22.38 -17.17
CA ARG A 249 -29.82 -21.29 -16.23
C ARG A 249 -28.94 -21.83 -15.10
N ALA A 250 -27.65 -21.57 -15.18
CA ALA A 250 -26.64 -22.06 -14.24
C ALA A 250 -26.40 -21.10 -13.08
N PHE A 251 -26.69 -19.79 -13.26
CA PHE A 251 -26.55 -18.81 -12.19
C PHE A 251 -27.51 -17.64 -12.38
N VAL A 252 -28.01 -17.11 -11.27
CA VAL A 252 -28.68 -15.80 -11.20
C VAL A 252 -28.20 -15.09 -9.94
N LEU A 253 -27.86 -13.82 -10.04
CA LEU A 253 -27.72 -12.86 -8.95
C LEU A 253 -28.73 -11.74 -9.20
N SER A 254 -29.55 -11.42 -8.22
CA SER A 254 -30.53 -10.33 -8.25
C SER A 254 -30.32 -9.42 -7.04
N VAL A 255 -30.07 -8.14 -7.29
CA VAL A 255 -29.81 -7.12 -6.29
C VAL A 255 -31.11 -6.41 -5.95
N HIS A 256 -31.45 -6.41 -4.67
CA HIS A 256 -32.71 -5.90 -4.15
C HIS A 256 -32.43 -4.68 -3.26
N GLY A 257 -32.41 -3.51 -3.89
CA GLY A 257 -32.36 -2.23 -3.22
C GLY A 257 -30.98 -1.76 -2.78
N HIS A 258 -30.84 -0.44 -2.78
CA HIS A 258 -29.71 0.29 -2.22
C HIS A 258 -30.25 1.39 -1.31
N SER A 259 -29.59 1.63 -0.20
CA SER A 259 -29.87 2.78 0.67
C SER A 259 -28.61 3.62 0.80
N ARG A 260 -28.69 4.90 0.42
CA ARG A 260 -27.54 5.83 0.38
C ARG A 260 -26.32 5.24 -0.36
N GLY A 261 -26.56 4.58 -1.48
CA GLY A 261 -25.53 3.91 -2.29
C GLY A 261 -25.02 2.57 -1.76
N ARG A 262 -25.50 2.10 -0.58
CA ARG A 262 -25.10 0.81 0.00
C ARG A 262 -26.08 -0.31 -0.36
N LEU A 263 -25.56 -1.49 -0.67
CA LEU A 263 -26.35 -2.70 -0.93
C LEU A 263 -27.22 -3.07 0.28
N GLN A 264 -28.52 -3.26 0.10
CA GLN A 264 -29.41 -3.73 1.17
C GLN A 264 -29.63 -5.24 1.12
N LYS A 265 -29.80 -5.81 -0.07
CA LYS A 265 -30.06 -7.25 -0.22
C LYS A 265 -29.59 -7.75 -1.57
N GLN A 266 -29.07 -8.97 -1.59
CA GLN A 266 -28.80 -9.72 -2.81
C GLN A 266 -29.38 -11.13 -2.69
N VAL A 267 -29.84 -11.69 -3.80
CA VAL A 267 -30.35 -13.05 -3.89
C VAL A 267 -29.61 -13.73 -5.02
N TYR A 268 -29.07 -14.92 -4.79
CA TYR A 268 -28.43 -15.68 -5.86
C TYR A 268 -28.83 -17.14 -5.86
N HIS A 269 -28.80 -17.75 -7.05
CA HIS A 269 -29.10 -19.16 -7.31
C HIS A 269 -27.93 -19.73 -8.09
N ILE A 270 -27.42 -20.90 -7.68
CA ILE A 270 -26.27 -21.55 -8.32
C ILE A 270 -26.68 -22.98 -8.70
N GLY A 271 -26.63 -23.32 -9.98
CA GLY A 271 -27.13 -24.59 -10.48
C GLY A 271 -28.61 -24.80 -10.15
N GLU A 272 -28.94 -25.98 -9.62
CA GLU A 272 -30.29 -26.37 -9.16
C GLU A 272 -30.54 -26.09 -7.66
N SER A 273 -29.63 -25.41 -6.96
CA SER A 273 -29.78 -25.17 -5.52
C SER A 273 -30.96 -24.27 -5.18
N ASP A 274 -31.56 -24.49 -4.01
CA ASP A 274 -32.43 -23.53 -3.37
C ASP A 274 -31.67 -22.21 -3.26
N GLY A 275 -32.27 -21.12 -3.74
CA GLY A 275 -31.63 -19.83 -3.74
C GLY A 275 -31.16 -19.38 -2.35
N LEU A 276 -30.14 -18.54 -2.30
CA LEU A 276 -29.71 -17.87 -1.07
C LEU A 276 -29.99 -16.37 -1.16
N SER A 277 -30.69 -15.86 -0.16
CA SER A 277 -30.92 -14.43 0.06
C SER A 277 -30.01 -13.94 1.17
N VAL A 278 -29.20 -12.91 0.91
CA VAL A 278 -28.37 -12.21 1.91
C VAL A 278 -28.86 -10.78 2.06
N ALA A 279 -29.34 -10.42 3.25
CA ALA A 279 -29.82 -9.09 3.58
C ALA A 279 -28.89 -8.41 4.60
N TYR A 280 -28.61 -7.13 4.39
CA TYR A 280 -27.72 -6.31 5.19
C TYR A 280 -28.50 -5.21 5.90
N GLN A 281 -28.22 -5.06 7.20
CA GLN A 281 -28.65 -3.91 7.99
C GLN A 281 -27.42 -3.07 8.30
N THR A 282 -27.55 -1.75 8.18
CA THR A 282 -26.47 -0.82 8.46
C THR A 282 -26.80 0.14 9.59
N ASN A 283 -25.78 0.59 10.31
CA ASN A 283 -25.91 1.71 11.23
C ASN A 283 -25.92 3.05 10.48
N LYS A 284 -25.99 4.16 11.22
CA LYS A 284 -26.01 5.51 10.63
C LYS A 284 -24.71 5.93 9.93
N LEU A 285 -23.59 5.23 10.16
CA LEU A 285 -22.33 5.39 9.41
C LEU A 285 -22.30 4.56 8.11
N GLY A 286 -23.30 3.70 7.90
CA GLY A 286 -23.31 2.77 6.76
C GLY A 286 -22.52 1.47 7.00
N LEU A 287 -22.03 1.22 8.22
CA LEU A 287 -21.34 -0.03 8.58
C LEU A 287 -22.35 -1.16 8.83
N VAL A 288 -22.01 -2.40 8.48
CA VAL A 288 -22.87 -3.59 8.61
C VAL A 288 -23.08 -3.96 10.07
N VAL A 289 -24.30 -3.86 10.58
CA VAL A 289 -24.63 -4.35 11.95
C VAL A 289 -25.26 -5.73 11.96
N ARG A 290 -25.83 -6.16 10.82
CA ARG A 290 -26.35 -7.51 10.66
C ARG A 290 -26.29 -7.96 9.21
N ALA A 291 -25.90 -9.19 8.99
CA ALA A 291 -26.01 -9.88 7.71
C ALA A 291 -26.75 -11.20 7.92
N THR A 292 -27.92 -11.33 7.31
CA THR A 292 -28.77 -12.52 7.45
C THR A 292 -28.85 -13.24 6.12
N ALA A 293 -28.36 -14.48 6.09
CA ALA A 293 -28.49 -15.39 4.97
C ALA A 293 -29.65 -16.36 5.22
N ALA A 294 -30.54 -16.50 4.25
CA ALA A 294 -31.68 -17.40 4.34
C ALA A 294 -31.98 -18.03 2.98
N SER A 295 -32.70 -19.17 3.00
CA SER A 295 -33.25 -19.73 1.76
C SER A 295 -34.10 -18.67 1.05
N ALA A 296 -34.00 -18.61 -0.27
CA ALA A 296 -34.80 -17.70 -1.07
C ALA A 296 -36.27 -18.00 -0.84
N ALA A 297 -37.09 -16.95 -0.76
CA ALA A 297 -38.52 -17.10 -0.56
C ALA A 297 -39.14 -17.78 -1.79
N VAL A 298 -39.64 -19.01 -1.60
CA VAL A 298 -40.43 -19.75 -2.58
C VAL A 298 -41.86 -19.80 -2.05
N ALA A 299 -42.83 -19.47 -2.91
CA ALA A 299 -44.24 -19.46 -2.52
C ALA A 299 -44.65 -20.81 -1.92
N GLY A 300 -45.23 -20.79 -0.71
CA GLY A 300 -45.68 -22.00 0.00
C GLY A 300 -44.59 -22.74 0.80
N SER A 301 -43.33 -22.31 0.78
CA SER A 301 -42.23 -22.91 1.57
C SER A 301 -41.72 -21.96 2.67
N PRO A 302 -41.43 -22.46 3.89
CA PRO A 302 -40.91 -21.61 4.96
C PRO A 302 -39.49 -21.15 4.64
N VAL A 303 -39.22 -19.85 4.77
CA VAL A 303 -37.88 -19.27 4.68
C VAL A 303 -37.06 -19.75 5.87
N ARG A 304 -35.93 -20.43 5.60
CA ARG A 304 -35.04 -20.95 6.63
C ARG A 304 -33.78 -20.10 6.68
N THR A 305 -33.49 -19.50 7.83
CA THR A 305 -32.21 -18.81 8.07
C THR A 305 -31.08 -19.82 8.09
N THR A 306 -30.11 -19.66 7.21
CA THR A 306 -28.95 -20.54 7.07
C THR A 306 -27.71 -19.98 7.78
N ALA A 307 -27.58 -18.65 7.82
CA ALA A 307 -26.57 -17.96 8.61
C ALA A 307 -27.10 -16.60 9.09
N ASP A 308 -26.61 -16.16 10.24
CA ASP A 308 -26.96 -14.85 10.79
C ASP A 308 -25.79 -14.29 11.59
N GLU A 309 -25.26 -13.17 11.11
CA GLU A 309 -24.11 -12.49 11.69
C GLU A 309 -24.54 -11.13 12.19
N ALA A 310 -24.24 -10.83 13.45
CA ALA A 310 -24.43 -9.53 14.05
C ALA A 310 -23.07 -8.91 14.37
N LEU A 311 -22.94 -7.60 14.17
CA LEU A 311 -21.76 -6.82 14.51
C LEU A 311 -22.19 -5.59 15.30
N GLU A 312 -21.49 -5.34 16.39
CA GLU A 312 -21.61 -4.09 17.13
C GLU A 312 -20.30 -3.31 17.02
N TYR A 313 -20.40 -1.99 16.98
CA TYR A 313 -19.26 -1.10 16.82
C TYR A 313 -19.09 -0.18 18.03
N THR A 314 -17.84 0.18 18.32
CA THR A 314 -17.52 1.28 19.23
C THR A 314 -17.99 2.61 18.63
N LEU A 315 -18.05 3.67 19.45
CA LEU A 315 -18.41 5.00 18.98
C LEU A 315 -17.39 5.57 17.97
N GLY A 316 -16.13 5.11 18.02
CA GLY A 316 -15.10 5.39 17.03
C GLY A 316 -15.13 4.51 15.77
N GLY A 317 -16.10 3.61 15.63
CA GLY A 317 -16.33 2.82 14.40
C GLY A 317 -15.57 1.49 14.30
N ARG A 318 -14.88 1.04 15.35
CA ARG A 318 -14.22 -0.28 15.38
C ARG A 318 -15.20 -1.37 15.80
N ILE A 319 -14.98 -2.61 15.38
CA ILE A 319 -15.83 -3.75 15.79
C ILE A 319 -15.65 -3.99 17.29
N HIS A 320 -16.72 -3.98 18.06
CA HIS A 320 -16.73 -4.27 19.50
C HIS A 320 -16.96 -5.76 19.77
N TRP A 321 -17.91 -6.38 19.09
CA TRP A 321 -18.08 -7.83 19.04
C TRP A 321 -18.79 -8.22 17.74
N ARG A 322 -18.67 -9.50 17.37
CA ARG A 322 -19.47 -10.09 16.29
C ARG A 322 -19.96 -11.50 16.65
N SER A 323 -21.03 -11.95 16.03
CA SER A 323 -21.45 -13.35 16.09
C SER A 323 -21.28 -14.03 14.75
N ILE A 324 -20.85 -15.30 14.77
CA ILE A 324 -20.84 -16.16 13.59
C ILE A 324 -21.79 -17.33 13.87
N ARG A 325 -22.81 -17.46 13.03
CA ARG A 325 -23.72 -18.62 13.02
C ARG A 325 -23.63 -19.26 11.64
N SER A 326 -23.07 -20.47 11.57
CA SER A 326 -23.12 -21.31 10.37
C SER A 326 -24.00 -22.53 10.61
N SER A 327 -24.79 -22.90 9.61
CA SER A 327 -25.62 -24.13 9.61
C SER A 327 -24.80 -25.41 9.81
N SER A 328 -23.49 -25.41 9.56
CA SER A 328 -22.60 -26.55 9.78
C SER A 328 -22.13 -26.73 11.23
N VAL A 329 -22.15 -25.67 12.06
CA VAL A 329 -21.59 -25.66 13.42
C VAL A 329 -22.69 -25.68 14.49
N GLY A 330 -23.92 -25.28 14.16
CA GLY A 330 -25.10 -25.34 15.03
C GLY A 330 -25.09 -24.35 16.21
N ALA A 331 -23.93 -24.09 16.81
CA ALA A 331 -23.74 -23.13 17.90
C ALA A 331 -23.41 -21.73 17.38
N LEU A 332 -24.02 -20.71 17.97
CA LEU A 332 -23.66 -19.31 17.76
C LEU A 332 -22.35 -19.03 18.49
N GLU A 333 -21.28 -18.74 17.75
CA GLU A 333 -20.03 -18.29 18.36
C GLU A 333 -20.07 -16.76 18.48
N ARG A 334 -19.89 -16.25 19.71
CA ARG A 334 -19.76 -14.81 19.97
C ARG A 334 -18.29 -14.46 20.15
N LEU A 335 -17.78 -13.64 19.24
CA LEU A 335 -16.41 -13.18 19.18
C LEU A 335 -16.32 -11.76 19.74
N ASN A 336 -15.93 -11.64 21.00
CA ASN A 336 -15.69 -10.35 21.64
C ASN A 336 -14.30 -9.83 21.27
N TYR A 337 -14.22 -8.53 20.96
CA TYR A 337 -12.96 -7.86 20.67
C TYR A 337 -12.43 -7.22 21.95
N THR A 338 -11.16 -7.45 22.25
CA THR A 338 -10.44 -6.68 23.26
C THR A 338 -9.38 -5.84 22.58
N TYR A 339 -9.25 -4.59 23.01
CA TYR A 339 -8.28 -3.64 22.48
C TYR A 339 -7.28 -3.26 23.56
N ASP A 340 -6.04 -3.04 23.15
CA ASP A 340 -5.02 -2.47 24.01
C ASP A 340 -5.37 -1.01 24.30
N SER A 341 -5.48 -0.64 25.57
CA SER A 341 -5.88 0.72 25.96
C SER A 341 -4.85 1.79 25.63
N ARG A 342 -3.58 1.41 25.40
CA ARG A 342 -2.47 2.31 25.12
C ARG A 342 -2.34 2.60 23.63
N THR A 343 -2.38 1.55 22.82
CA THR A 343 -2.19 1.63 21.36
C THR A 343 -3.52 1.68 20.59
N GLY A 344 -4.59 1.22 21.20
CA GLY A 344 -5.87 0.98 20.56
C GLY A 344 -5.91 -0.30 19.75
N LEU A 345 -4.82 -1.05 19.57
CA LEU A 345 -4.76 -2.22 18.66
C LEU A 345 -5.47 -3.46 19.23
N PRO A 346 -6.03 -4.36 18.39
CA PRO A 346 -6.67 -5.60 18.85
C PRO A 346 -5.70 -6.49 19.65
N LYS A 347 -6.17 -7.03 20.78
CA LYS A 347 -5.46 -8.05 21.59
C LYS A 347 -6.07 -9.43 21.48
N SER A 348 -7.38 -9.52 21.33
CA SER A 348 -8.06 -10.79 21.07
C SER A 348 -9.37 -10.61 20.32
N VAL A 349 -9.74 -11.65 19.58
CA VAL A 349 -11.06 -11.82 18.97
C VAL A 349 -11.52 -13.24 19.32
N GLY A 350 -12.51 -13.35 20.21
CA GLY A 350 -12.87 -14.64 20.79
C GLY A 350 -11.67 -15.28 21.50
N SER A 351 -11.32 -16.51 21.11
CA SER A 351 -10.17 -17.26 21.65
C SER A 351 -8.82 -16.91 20.99
N VAL A 352 -8.85 -16.27 19.82
CA VAL A 352 -7.64 -15.95 19.06
C VAL A 352 -6.99 -14.71 19.64
N GLN A 353 -5.69 -14.80 19.93
CA GLN A 353 -4.91 -13.68 20.44
C GLN A 353 -4.11 -13.04 19.32
N TYR A 354 -3.97 -11.72 19.40
CA TYR A 354 -3.29 -10.89 18.42
C TYR A 354 -2.17 -10.10 19.11
N SER A 355 -1.05 -9.95 18.41
CA SER A 355 -0.06 -8.93 18.74
C SER A 355 0.40 -8.21 17.47
N PHE A 356 0.78 -6.95 17.66
CA PHE A 356 1.26 -6.08 16.61
C PHE A 356 2.67 -5.59 16.96
N ASP A 357 3.48 -5.34 15.95
CA ASP A 357 4.80 -4.75 16.13
C ASP A 357 4.69 -3.28 16.61
N ALA A 358 5.82 -2.68 16.99
CA ALA A 358 5.85 -1.30 17.49
C ALA A 358 5.39 -0.25 16.46
N ASP A 359 5.23 -0.64 15.20
CA ASP A 359 4.75 0.19 14.09
C ASP A 359 3.28 -0.07 13.76
N GLY A 360 2.65 -1.03 14.43
CA GLY A 360 1.24 -1.35 14.31
C GLY A 360 0.90 -2.38 13.22
N PHE A 361 1.88 -3.10 12.66
CA PHE A 361 1.62 -4.23 11.75
C PHE A 361 1.42 -5.53 12.53
N LEU A 362 0.53 -6.39 12.06
CA LEU A 362 0.27 -7.71 12.65
C LEU A 362 1.59 -8.46 12.77
N ALA A 363 1.97 -8.84 13.97
CA ALA A 363 3.20 -9.57 14.23
C ALA A 363 2.91 -11.03 14.55
N MET A 364 1.83 -11.32 15.28
CA MET A 364 1.49 -12.67 15.70
C MET A 364 -0.02 -12.90 15.80
N ARG A 365 -0.44 -14.13 15.50
CA ARG A 365 -1.71 -14.70 15.96
C ARG A 365 -1.48 -15.98 16.75
N ARG A 366 -2.34 -16.24 17.73
CA ARG A 366 -2.29 -17.46 18.54
C ARG A 366 -3.64 -18.14 18.58
N HIS A 367 -3.66 -19.47 18.63
CA HIS A 367 -4.86 -20.31 18.75
C HIS A 367 -5.78 -20.36 17.52
N ARG A 368 -5.49 -19.64 16.43
CA ARG A 368 -6.36 -19.58 15.24
C ARG A 368 -6.45 -20.92 14.48
N LEU A 369 -5.32 -21.56 14.22
CA LEU A 369 -5.27 -22.80 13.43
C LEU A 369 -5.61 -24.03 14.28
N SER A 370 -5.06 -24.08 15.49
CA SER A 370 -5.33 -25.09 16.50
C SER A 370 -4.98 -24.55 17.89
N ALA A 371 -5.48 -25.17 18.95
CA ALA A 371 -5.16 -24.76 20.31
C ALA A 371 -3.64 -24.78 20.54
N GLY A 372 -3.07 -23.64 20.92
CA GLY A 372 -1.63 -23.47 21.18
C GLY A 372 -0.79 -23.17 19.94
N SER A 373 -1.38 -23.20 18.73
CA SER A 373 -0.68 -22.76 17.51
C SER A 373 -0.27 -21.30 17.59
N VAL A 374 0.88 -20.98 16.98
CA VAL A 374 1.43 -19.63 16.87
C VAL A 374 1.73 -19.36 15.40
N GLU A 375 1.22 -18.25 14.90
CA GLU A 375 1.50 -17.74 13.56
C GLU A 375 2.27 -16.42 13.70
N ASN A 376 3.37 -16.26 12.98
CA ASN A 376 4.17 -15.04 12.94
C ASN A 376 4.16 -14.42 11.54
N PHE A 377 4.10 -13.10 11.48
CA PHE A 377 4.04 -12.32 10.24
C PHE A 377 5.13 -11.27 10.22
N ARG A 378 5.66 -10.97 9.02
CA ARG A 378 6.65 -9.92 8.84
C ARG A 378 6.30 -9.02 7.66
N TYR A 379 6.37 -7.72 7.93
CA TYR A 379 6.10 -6.65 6.98
C TYR A 379 7.37 -5.85 6.71
N ASP A 380 7.56 -5.45 5.46
CA ASP A 380 8.57 -4.46 5.10
C ASP A 380 8.09 -3.02 5.34
N ALA A 381 8.94 -2.04 5.04
CA ALA A 381 8.63 -0.61 5.15
C ALA A 381 7.59 -0.09 4.16
N LYS A 382 7.20 -0.87 3.16
CA LYS A 382 6.04 -0.55 2.29
C LYS A 382 4.73 -1.09 2.89
N GLY A 383 4.82 -1.89 3.96
CA GLY A 383 3.68 -2.58 4.54
C GLY A 383 3.30 -3.86 3.78
N LEU A 384 4.24 -4.46 3.04
CA LEU A 384 4.03 -5.71 2.32
C LEU A 384 4.42 -6.89 3.21
N VAL A 385 3.54 -7.90 3.32
CA VAL A 385 3.89 -9.14 4.02
C VAL A 385 4.98 -9.85 3.24
N ARG A 386 6.16 -10.03 3.83
CA ARG A 386 7.31 -10.72 3.23
C ARG A 386 7.35 -12.20 3.61
N ARG A 387 6.97 -12.51 4.85
CA ARG A 387 6.93 -13.88 5.40
C ARG A 387 5.76 -14.10 6.31
N ALA A 388 5.26 -15.33 6.31
CA ALA A 388 4.36 -15.85 7.32
C ALA A 388 4.80 -17.27 7.71
N GLU A 389 4.85 -17.57 8.99
CA GLU A 389 5.19 -18.91 9.48
C GLU A 389 4.20 -19.33 10.55
N ALA A 390 3.94 -20.63 10.66
CA ALA A 390 3.10 -21.16 11.72
C ALA A 390 3.67 -22.45 12.29
N ILE A 391 3.54 -22.59 13.61
CA ILE A 391 3.83 -23.82 14.35
C ILE A 391 2.61 -24.23 15.18
N ASP A 392 2.47 -25.54 15.42
CA ASP A 392 1.52 -26.04 16.42
C ASP A 392 2.14 -26.06 17.83
N SER A 393 1.36 -26.49 18.82
CA SER A 393 1.78 -26.56 20.22
C SER A 393 2.95 -27.51 20.49
N SER A 394 3.27 -28.42 19.55
CA SER A 394 4.42 -29.33 19.62
C SER A 394 5.69 -28.74 19.00
N GLY A 395 5.61 -27.55 18.41
CA GLY A 395 6.71 -26.92 17.67
C GLY A 395 6.85 -27.39 16.22
N ARG A 396 5.93 -28.22 15.72
CA ARG A 396 5.92 -28.65 14.31
C ARG A 396 5.46 -27.50 13.42
N ARG A 397 6.21 -27.22 12.35
CA ARG A 397 5.85 -26.20 11.36
C ARG A 397 4.62 -26.65 10.56
N LEU A 398 3.58 -25.82 10.56
CA LEU A 398 2.35 -26.00 9.79
C LEU A 398 2.50 -25.40 8.39
N TYR A 399 3.11 -24.22 8.28
CA TYR A 399 3.50 -23.58 7.02
C TYR A 399 4.74 -22.68 7.21
N SER A 400 5.48 -22.45 6.12
CA SER A 400 6.53 -21.42 6.03
C SER A 400 6.43 -20.78 4.66
N LEU A 401 5.94 -19.54 4.64
CA LEU A 401 5.52 -18.82 3.44
C LEU A 401 6.43 -17.63 3.18
N ARG A 402 6.77 -17.45 1.91
CA ARG A 402 7.49 -16.29 1.39
C ARG A 402 6.66 -15.65 0.28
N TYR A 403 6.58 -14.33 0.29
CA TYR A 403 5.84 -13.57 -0.70
C TYR A 403 6.81 -12.71 -1.53
N VAL A 404 6.70 -12.74 -2.85
CA VAL A 404 7.55 -11.97 -3.77
C VAL A 404 6.69 -10.92 -4.47
N TYR A 405 7.15 -9.67 -4.50
CA TYR A 405 6.46 -8.57 -5.19
C TYR A 405 7.33 -7.95 -6.29
N ASP A 406 6.71 -7.21 -7.21
CA ASP A 406 7.44 -6.33 -8.12
C ASP A 406 7.57 -4.90 -7.59
N ALA A 407 8.17 -4.05 -8.42
CA ALA A 407 8.34 -2.62 -8.17
C ALA A 407 7.02 -1.86 -7.96
N GLN A 408 5.91 -2.36 -8.49
CA GLN A 408 4.56 -1.79 -8.41
C GLN A 408 3.77 -2.34 -7.22
N GLU A 409 4.45 -3.07 -6.32
CA GLU A 409 3.92 -3.70 -5.12
C GLU A 409 2.90 -4.82 -5.39
N ARG A 410 2.88 -5.38 -6.60
CA ARG A 410 1.98 -6.48 -6.95
C ARG A 410 2.55 -7.80 -6.49
N LEU A 411 1.74 -8.67 -5.87
CA LEU A 411 2.17 -10.00 -5.45
C LEU A 411 2.44 -10.87 -6.68
N LEU A 412 3.71 -11.22 -6.90
CA LEU A 412 4.15 -12.08 -8.00
C LEU A 412 4.16 -13.55 -7.63
N ALA A 413 4.44 -13.89 -6.38
CA ALA A 413 4.47 -15.28 -5.95
C ALA A 413 4.16 -15.45 -4.46
N ARG A 414 3.41 -16.50 -4.15
CA ARG A 414 3.28 -17.13 -2.83
C ARG A 414 4.07 -18.43 -2.86
N ILE A 415 5.19 -18.47 -2.15
CA ILE A 415 6.12 -19.61 -2.13
C ILE A 415 5.96 -20.34 -0.80
N ASP A 416 5.66 -21.63 -0.86
CA ASP A 416 5.68 -22.51 0.31
C ASP A 416 7.03 -23.19 0.41
N ARG A 417 7.79 -22.89 1.47
CA ARG A 417 9.09 -23.52 1.70
C ARG A 417 8.97 -24.93 2.25
N LEU A 418 7.81 -25.31 2.80
CA LEU A 418 7.56 -26.67 3.30
C LEU A 418 6.94 -27.55 2.21
N HIS A 419 6.08 -26.98 1.37
CA HIS A 419 5.33 -27.71 0.34
C HIS A 419 5.42 -26.98 -1.03
N PRO A 420 6.58 -26.98 -1.72
CA PRO A 420 6.78 -26.21 -2.95
C PRO A 420 5.71 -26.41 -4.04
N GLN A 421 5.06 -27.57 -4.08
CA GLN A 421 3.93 -27.88 -4.96
C GLN A 421 2.68 -27.02 -4.72
N LYS A 422 2.54 -26.39 -3.54
CA LYS A 422 1.48 -25.43 -3.22
C LYS A 422 1.83 -24.00 -3.63
N SER A 423 3.05 -23.74 -4.07
CA SER A 423 3.47 -22.39 -4.49
C SER A 423 2.60 -21.92 -5.66
N THR A 424 2.41 -20.61 -5.77
CA THR A 424 1.59 -20.01 -6.84
C THR A 424 2.26 -18.74 -7.32
N GLN A 425 2.39 -18.59 -8.64
CA GLN A 425 2.89 -17.38 -9.27
C GLN A 425 1.77 -16.65 -10.02
N PHE A 426 1.82 -15.33 -10.01
CA PHE A 426 0.85 -14.42 -10.60
C PHE A 426 1.53 -13.53 -11.64
N LEU A 427 0.89 -13.38 -12.80
CA LEU A 427 1.36 -12.52 -13.88
C LEU A 427 0.32 -11.44 -14.22
N TYR A 428 0.81 -10.29 -14.66
CA TYR A 428 0.05 -9.07 -14.87
C TYR A 428 0.37 -8.51 -16.25
N ALA A 429 -0.36 -8.97 -17.27
CA ALA A 429 -0.09 -8.67 -18.68
C ALA A 429 -0.91 -7.50 -19.23
N ASP A 430 -1.91 -6.99 -18.50
CA ASP A 430 -2.80 -5.94 -18.96
C ASP A 430 -2.32 -4.56 -18.45
N PRO A 431 -1.74 -3.69 -19.30
CA PRO A 431 -1.24 -2.39 -18.88
C PRO A 431 -2.36 -1.37 -18.65
N GLU A 432 -3.59 -1.61 -19.13
CA GLU A 432 -4.75 -0.74 -18.84
C GLU A 432 -5.30 -1.01 -17.43
N TYR A 433 -5.12 -2.23 -16.94
CA TYR A 433 -5.50 -2.65 -15.59
C TYR A 433 -4.32 -3.33 -14.88
N PRO A 434 -3.26 -2.58 -14.51
CA PRO A 434 -1.97 -3.13 -14.10
C PRO A 434 -2.02 -4.02 -12.85
N ARG A 435 -3.09 -3.96 -12.05
CA ARG A 435 -3.26 -4.79 -10.84
C ARG A 435 -4.14 -6.04 -11.06
N ARG A 436 -4.67 -6.27 -12.26
CA ARG A 436 -5.42 -7.49 -12.58
C ARG A 436 -4.46 -8.64 -12.86
N VAL A 437 -4.65 -9.75 -12.14
CA VAL A 437 -3.94 -10.99 -12.44
C VAL A 437 -4.47 -11.54 -13.76
N THR A 438 -3.64 -11.63 -14.78
CA THR A 438 -4.02 -12.16 -16.09
C THR A 438 -3.69 -13.64 -16.22
N HIS A 439 -2.61 -14.10 -15.59
CA HIS A 439 -2.24 -15.52 -15.59
C HIS A 439 -1.82 -15.99 -14.20
N ILE A 440 -2.16 -17.24 -13.88
CA ILE A 440 -1.79 -17.91 -12.62
C ILE A 440 -1.07 -19.20 -12.96
N LEU A 441 0.07 -19.43 -12.31
CA LEU A 441 0.83 -20.67 -12.42
C LEU A 441 0.78 -21.38 -11.06
N PRO A 442 0.02 -22.47 -10.93
CA PRO A 442 -0.04 -23.28 -9.73
C PRO A 442 1.06 -24.35 -9.73
N GLY A 443 1.88 -24.39 -8.67
CA GLY A 443 2.81 -25.46 -8.32
C GLY A 443 4.01 -25.67 -9.24
N ALA A 444 5.09 -26.23 -8.70
CA ALA A 444 6.17 -26.85 -9.48
C ALA A 444 5.74 -28.27 -9.88
N GLY A 445 5.47 -28.55 -11.16
CA GLY A 445 5.30 -29.94 -11.60
C GLY A 445 4.71 -30.22 -12.98
N ARG A 446 3.83 -29.38 -13.55
CA ARG A 446 3.29 -29.58 -14.91
C ARG A 446 2.96 -28.25 -15.59
N PHE A 447 4.00 -27.56 -16.03
CA PHE A 447 3.95 -26.17 -16.50
C PHE A 447 2.96 -25.91 -17.65
N GLU A 448 2.86 -26.81 -18.63
CA GLU A 448 2.10 -26.55 -19.87
C GLU A 448 0.58 -26.73 -19.71
N GLN A 449 0.12 -27.57 -18.78
CA GLN A 449 -1.30 -27.89 -18.57
C GLN A 449 -1.92 -27.14 -17.37
N SER A 450 -1.15 -26.29 -16.69
CA SER A 450 -1.55 -25.69 -15.42
C SER A 450 -1.63 -24.16 -15.43
N VAL A 451 -1.23 -23.48 -16.53
CA VAL A 451 -1.39 -22.02 -16.62
C VAL A 451 -2.88 -21.68 -16.74
N LEU A 452 -3.38 -20.94 -15.76
CA LEU A 452 -4.74 -20.42 -15.79
C LEU A 452 -4.74 -19.00 -16.36
N THR A 453 -5.51 -18.74 -17.42
CA THR A 453 -5.71 -17.41 -18.00
C THR A 453 -7.02 -16.81 -17.51
N CYS A 454 -6.99 -15.61 -16.95
CA CYS A 454 -8.13 -14.94 -16.33
C CYS A 454 -8.82 -13.95 -17.30
N ARG A 455 -10.15 -14.01 -17.38
CA ARG A 455 -10.98 -13.13 -18.22
C ARG A 455 -11.91 -12.29 -17.36
N TYR A 456 -11.94 -10.99 -17.61
CA TYR A 456 -12.69 -10.02 -16.82
C TYR A 456 -13.73 -9.28 -17.67
N GLU A 457 -14.81 -8.85 -17.05
CA GLU A 457 -15.72 -7.86 -17.63
C GLU A 457 -15.31 -6.45 -17.16
N ASP A 458 -14.95 -5.57 -18.10
CA ASP A 458 -14.32 -4.28 -17.80
C ASP A 458 -15.19 -3.33 -16.96
N ARG A 459 -16.52 -3.33 -17.15
CA ARG A 459 -17.42 -2.38 -16.49
C ARG A 459 -17.62 -2.69 -15.01
N THR A 460 -17.79 -3.96 -14.67
CA THR A 460 -18.01 -4.48 -13.31
C THR A 460 -16.72 -4.89 -12.61
N GLY A 461 -15.64 -5.11 -13.39
CA GLY A 461 -14.36 -5.65 -12.93
C GLY A 461 -14.43 -7.10 -12.47
N GLN A 462 -15.55 -7.80 -12.68
CA GLN A 462 -15.70 -9.19 -12.26
C GLN A 462 -14.86 -10.12 -13.12
N LEU A 463 -14.20 -11.09 -12.49
CA LEU A 463 -13.67 -12.27 -13.16
C LEU A 463 -14.84 -13.10 -13.66
N VAL A 464 -14.95 -13.31 -14.97
CA VAL A 464 -16.07 -14.01 -15.61
C VAL A 464 -15.70 -15.41 -16.07
N ALA A 465 -14.42 -15.65 -16.38
CA ALA A 465 -13.95 -16.96 -16.76
C ALA A 465 -12.46 -17.15 -16.44
N VAL A 466 -12.08 -18.42 -16.28
CA VAL A 466 -10.71 -18.89 -16.19
C VAL A 466 -10.51 -20.01 -17.21
N GLU A 467 -9.45 -19.91 -17.99
CA GLU A 467 -9.13 -20.83 -19.09
C GLU A 467 -7.85 -21.59 -18.76
N THR A 468 -7.79 -22.88 -19.11
CA THR A 468 -6.61 -23.72 -18.95
C THR A 468 -6.46 -24.68 -20.13
N GLY A 469 -5.27 -25.23 -20.32
CA GLY A 469 -4.96 -26.15 -21.41
C GLY A 469 -4.27 -25.49 -22.59
N GLU A 470 -4.00 -26.29 -23.61
CA GLU A 470 -3.28 -25.86 -24.81
C GLU A 470 -4.16 -25.01 -25.74
N PRO A 471 -3.60 -24.14 -26.59
CA PRO A 471 -4.38 -23.29 -27.51
C PRO A 471 -5.38 -24.05 -28.39
N GLN A 472 -5.11 -25.33 -28.68
CA GLN A 472 -5.95 -26.21 -29.50
C GLN A 472 -7.09 -26.86 -28.71
N LYS A 473 -6.98 -26.91 -27.37
CA LYS A 473 -7.95 -27.54 -26.46
C LYS A 473 -8.03 -26.76 -25.15
N ILE A 474 -8.66 -25.58 -25.23
CA ILE A 474 -8.91 -24.71 -24.08
C ILE A 474 -10.12 -25.23 -23.31
N GLU A 475 -9.90 -25.58 -22.05
CA GLU A 475 -10.99 -25.79 -21.09
C GLU A 475 -11.31 -24.46 -20.40
N ARG A 476 -12.58 -24.06 -20.45
CA ARG A 476 -13.06 -22.81 -19.86
C ARG A 476 -13.98 -23.12 -18.69
N PHE A 477 -13.68 -22.49 -17.56
CA PHE A 477 -14.53 -22.48 -16.38
C PHE A 477 -15.09 -21.06 -16.17
N TYR A 478 -16.38 -20.97 -15.88
CA TYR A 478 -17.06 -19.70 -15.65
C TYR A 478 -17.07 -19.37 -14.16
N VAL A 479 -16.64 -18.16 -13.82
CA VAL A 479 -16.63 -17.67 -12.45
C VAL A 479 -17.89 -16.83 -12.24
N VAL A 480 -18.65 -17.17 -11.20
CA VAL A 480 -19.83 -16.40 -10.80
C VAL A 480 -19.59 -15.84 -9.41
N SER A 481 -19.85 -14.55 -9.22
CA SER A 481 -19.50 -13.80 -8.02
C SER A 481 -20.71 -13.14 -7.37
N ASP A 482 -20.57 -12.74 -6.11
CA ASP A 482 -21.52 -11.87 -5.42
C ASP A 482 -21.47 -10.43 -5.98
N TYR A 483 -22.29 -9.53 -5.43
CA TYR A 483 -22.28 -8.11 -5.82
C TYR A 483 -20.92 -7.44 -5.65
N PHE A 484 -20.12 -7.85 -4.65
CA PHE A 484 -18.81 -7.27 -4.33
C PHE A 484 -17.65 -7.96 -5.06
N SER A 485 -17.94 -8.81 -6.04
CA SER A 485 -16.96 -9.57 -6.82
C SER A 485 -16.24 -10.69 -6.06
N SER A 486 -16.78 -11.16 -4.93
CA SER A 486 -16.29 -12.37 -4.26
C SER A 486 -16.76 -13.62 -5.04
N PRO A 487 -15.87 -14.51 -5.51
CA PRO A 487 -16.25 -15.69 -6.28
C PRO A 487 -17.11 -16.67 -5.49
N LEU A 488 -18.36 -16.88 -5.91
CA LEU A 488 -19.30 -17.81 -5.27
C LEU A 488 -19.20 -19.22 -5.82
N ALA A 489 -18.94 -19.37 -7.12
CA ALA A 489 -18.75 -20.70 -7.72
C ALA A 489 -17.90 -20.66 -8.99
N LEU A 490 -17.27 -21.81 -9.27
CA LEU A 490 -16.65 -22.17 -10.52
C LEU A 490 -17.54 -23.19 -11.23
N LEU A 491 -17.94 -22.90 -12.45
CA LEU A 491 -18.85 -23.73 -13.25
C LEU A 491 -18.15 -24.21 -14.52
N ASN A 492 -18.37 -25.45 -14.93
CA ASN A 492 -17.86 -25.94 -16.21
C ASN A 492 -18.72 -25.46 -17.41
N GLN A 493 -18.35 -25.84 -18.63
CA GLN A 493 -19.06 -25.44 -19.87
C GLN A 493 -20.52 -25.91 -19.96
N ARG A 494 -20.93 -26.86 -19.12
CA ARG A 494 -22.33 -27.33 -19.01
C ARG A 494 -23.10 -26.58 -17.92
N GLY A 495 -22.45 -25.69 -17.19
CA GLY A 495 -23.03 -24.98 -16.04
C GLY A 495 -23.08 -25.83 -14.77
N GLU A 496 -22.37 -26.95 -14.71
CA GLU A 496 -22.28 -27.76 -13.49
C GLU A 496 -21.26 -27.18 -12.51
N ILE A 497 -21.51 -27.36 -11.23
CA ILE A 497 -20.67 -26.85 -10.15
C ILE A 497 -19.39 -27.69 -10.00
N GLU A 498 -18.25 -27.05 -10.22
CA GLU A 498 -16.91 -27.60 -9.98
C GLU A 498 -16.38 -27.19 -8.59
N THR A 499 -16.67 -25.97 -8.18
CA THR A 499 -16.38 -25.47 -6.82
C THR A 499 -17.46 -24.50 -6.39
N GLN A 500 -17.92 -24.59 -5.15
CA GLN A 500 -18.83 -23.64 -4.54
C GLN A 500 -18.25 -23.13 -3.22
N LEU A 501 -18.34 -21.82 -3.04
CA LEU A 501 -17.78 -21.08 -1.92
C LEU A 501 -18.89 -20.28 -1.22
N SER A 502 -18.67 -19.97 0.04
CA SER A 502 -19.46 -18.97 0.76
C SER A 502 -18.56 -18.08 1.61
N TYR A 503 -19.07 -16.90 1.98
CA TYR A 503 -18.32 -15.90 2.72
C TYR A 503 -19.15 -15.37 3.90
N SER A 504 -18.48 -15.13 5.03
CA SER A 504 -19.05 -14.33 6.11
C SER A 504 -19.18 -12.85 5.71
N ALA A 505 -19.86 -12.02 6.52
CA ALA A 505 -19.96 -10.58 6.29
C ALA A 505 -18.57 -9.89 6.29
N THR A 506 -17.62 -10.45 7.03
CA THR A 506 -16.23 -9.99 7.06
C THR A 506 -15.34 -10.71 6.05
N GLY A 507 -15.88 -11.60 5.22
CA GLY A 507 -15.13 -12.23 4.12
C GLY A 507 -14.39 -13.53 4.48
N GLU A 508 -14.71 -14.15 5.61
CA GLU A 508 -14.17 -15.47 5.95
C GLU A 508 -14.74 -16.50 4.99
N ARG A 509 -13.86 -17.13 4.19
CA ARG A 509 -14.25 -18.04 3.12
C ARG A 509 -14.41 -19.45 3.65
N SER A 510 -15.53 -20.09 3.32
CA SER A 510 -15.73 -21.53 3.49
C SER A 510 -15.96 -22.21 2.13
N VAL A 511 -15.50 -23.46 2.01
CA VAL A 511 -15.73 -24.30 0.83
C VAL A 511 -17.00 -25.11 1.07
N VAL A 512 -18.03 -24.88 0.27
CA VAL A 512 -19.29 -25.61 0.33
C VAL A 512 -19.15 -26.96 -0.38
N SER A 513 -18.56 -26.94 -1.57
CA SER A 513 -18.24 -28.15 -2.35
C SER A 513 -17.07 -27.88 -3.29
N LYS A 514 -16.28 -28.93 -3.59
CA LYS A 514 -15.18 -28.85 -4.58
C LYS A 514 -14.93 -30.22 -5.19
N ARG A 515 -14.98 -30.33 -6.52
CA ARG A 515 -14.57 -31.54 -7.24
C ARG A 515 -13.04 -31.67 -7.20
N PRO A 516 -12.47 -32.89 -7.08
CA PRO A 516 -11.02 -33.08 -7.03
C PRO A 516 -10.25 -32.54 -8.24
N THR A 517 -10.89 -32.54 -9.41
CA THR A 517 -10.34 -32.05 -10.68
C THR A 517 -10.47 -30.54 -10.86
N ALA A 518 -11.23 -29.86 -10.00
CA ALA A 518 -11.48 -28.43 -10.15
C ALA A 518 -10.19 -27.63 -9.89
N PRO A 519 -9.83 -26.67 -10.77
CA PRO A 519 -8.64 -25.87 -10.59
C PRO A 519 -8.72 -25.05 -9.31
N SER A 520 -7.59 -24.90 -8.63
CA SER A 520 -7.51 -24.10 -7.41
C SER A 520 -7.39 -22.62 -7.76
N LEU A 521 -8.42 -21.83 -7.46
CA LEU A 521 -8.39 -20.38 -7.66
C LEU A 521 -7.83 -19.67 -6.42
N PRO A 522 -6.81 -18.81 -6.58
CA PRO A 522 -6.22 -18.03 -5.50
C PRO A 522 -7.01 -16.75 -5.19
N PHE A 523 -8.23 -16.61 -5.70
CA PHE A 523 -9.10 -15.47 -5.45
C PHE A 523 -10.05 -15.75 -4.27
N GLY A 524 -10.26 -14.74 -3.44
CA GLY A 524 -11.12 -14.78 -2.26
C GLY A 524 -12.07 -13.60 -2.19
N TYR A 525 -12.31 -13.12 -0.97
CA TYR A 525 -13.19 -11.99 -0.69
C TYR A 525 -12.86 -10.80 -1.59
N ARG A 526 -13.88 -10.25 -2.27
CA ARG A 526 -13.78 -9.11 -3.20
C ARG A 526 -12.72 -9.27 -4.29
N LEU A 527 -12.55 -10.48 -4.80
CA LEU A 527 -11.55 -10.84 -5.80
C LEU A 527 -10.10 -10.58 -5.36
N GLY A 528 -9.86 -10.40 -4.05
CA GLY A 528 -8.52 -10.30 -3.48
C GLY A 528 -7.76 -11.62 -3.59
N LEU A 529 -6.43 -11.55 -3.62
CA LEU A 529 -5.61 -12.77 -3.59
C LEU A 529 -5.63 -13.34 -2.17
N GLN A 530 -6.18 -14.54 -2.02
CA GLN A 530 -6.33 -15.20 -0.72
C GLN A 530 -5.25 -16.24 -0.51
N ASP A 531 -4.49 -16.09 0.57
CA ASP A 531 -3.62 -17.15 1.05
C ASP A 531 -4.46 -18.16 1.86
N PRO A 532 -4.54 -19.43 1.43
CA PRO A 532 -5.37 -20.42 2.10
C PRO A 532 -4.83 -20.87 3.45
N ASP A 533 -3.52 -20.76 3.70
CA ASP A 533 -2.90 -21.24 4.94
C ASP A 533 -2.83 -20.11 5.98
N ALA A 534 -2.28 -18.95 5.59
CA ALA A 534 -2.25 -17.75 6.43
C ALA A 534 -3.63 -17.08 6.58
N GLY A 535 -4.61 -17.41 5.75
CA GLY A 535 -5.97 -16.84 5.84
C GLY A 535 -6.05 -15.34 5.60
N LEU A 536 -4.98 -14.70 5.10
CA LEU A 536 -4.95 -13.28 4.74
C LEU A 536 -5.44 -13.08 3.30
N VAL A 537 -6.01 -11.91 3.03
CA VAL A 537 -6.46 -11.51 1.69
C VAL A 537 -5.76 -10.21 1.28
N TRP A 538 -5.09 -10.22 0.14
CA TRP A 538 -4.49 -9.03 -0.46
C TRP A 538 -5.56 -8.28 -1.24
N LEU A 539 -5.97 -7.15 -0.69
CA LEU A 539 -6.94 -6.23 -1.28
C LEU A 539 -6.23 -4.95 -1.75
N SER A 540 -6.88 -4.22 -2.66
CA SER A 540 -6.45 -2.87 -3.07
C SER A 540 -4.97 -2.80 -3.50
N GLY A 541 -4.48 -3.86 -4.15
CA GLY A 541 -3.19 -3.88 -4.82
C GLY A 541 -1.98 -4.32 -4.02
N SER A 542 -2.07 -4.51 -2.70
CA SER A 542 -0.97 -5.03 -1.87
C SER A 542 -1.29 -5.15 -0.38
N ARG A 543 -2.28 -4.39 0.11
CA ARG A 543 -2.58 -4.32 1.54
C ARG A 543 -3.31 -5.57 2.00
N THR A 544 -2.88 -6.14 3.11
CA THR A 544 -3.44 -7.36 3.65
C THR A 544 -4.56 -7.11 4.64
N TYR A 545 -5.64 -7.84 4.44
CA TYR A 545 -6.84 -7.85 5.26
C TYR A 545 -6.97 -9.22 5.92
N ASP A 546 -7.29 -9.25 7.22
CA ASP A 546 -7.58 -10.48 7.95
C ASP A 546 -9.10 -10.62 8.11
N PRO A 547 -9.77 -11.54 7.38
CA PRO A 547 -11.21 -11.75 7.49
C PRO A 547 -11.69 -12.22 8.86
N TYR A 548 -10.85 -12.91 9.62
CA TYR A 548 -11.17 -13.33 10.99
C TYR A 548 -11.13 -12.11 11.94
N LEU A 549 -10.17 -11.20 11.75
CA LEU A 549 -10.15 -9.93 12.48
C LEU A 549 -11.23 -8.95 11.98
N GLY A 550 -11.58 -9.00 10.69
CA GLY A 550 -12.48 -8.04 10.05
C GLY A 550 -11.85 -6.67 9.76
N GLN A 551 -10.51 -6.57 9.78
CA GLN A 551 -9.77 -5.29 9.68
C GLN A 551 -8.50 -5.44 8.84
N TRP A 552 -7.92 -4.31 8.43
CA TRP A 552 -6.57 -4.30 7.86
C TRP A 552 -5.54 -4.79 8.89
N THR A 553 -4.51 -5.51 8.43
CA THR A 553 -3.49 -6.07 9.34
C THR A 553 -2.40 -5.10 9.74
N GLY A 554 -2.36 -3.90 9.18
CA GLY A 554 -1.37 -2.87 9.49
C GLY A 554 -1.85 -1.49 9.10
N PRO A 555 -1.18 -0.41 9.53
CA PRO A 555 -1.58 0.95 9.20
C PRO A 555 -1.32 1.26 7.72
N ASP A 556 -1.85 2.40 7.25
CA ASP A 556 -1.52 2.97 5.95
C ASP A 556 -0.97 4.39 6.15
N PRO A 557 0.32 4.54 6.52
CA PRO A 557 0.88 5.84 6.83
C PRO A 557 0.89 6.79 5.62
N LEU A 558 1.09 6.28 4.40
CA LEU A 558 1.09 7.13 3.20
C LEU A 558 -0.30 7.68 2.87
N GLY A 559 -1.38 6.95 3.15
CA GLY A 559 -2.75 7.45 3.03
C GLY A 559 -3.23 8.36 4.18
N LEU A 560 -2.36 8.72 5.14
CA LEU A 560 -2.72 9.52 6.31
C LEU A 560 -3.39 10.84 5.93
N PHE A 561 -2.80 11.59 5.00
CA PHE A 561 -3.30 12.93 4.67
C PHE A 561 -4.60 12.88 3.87
N THR A 562 -4.81 11.84 3.07
CA THR A 562 -6.11 11.57 2.45
C THR A 562 -7.17 11.31 3.52
N ARG A 563 -6.87 10.48 4.52
CA ARG A 563 -7.78 10.20 5.63
C ARG A 563 -8.03 11.41 6.53
N LEU A 564 -7.02 12.25 6.74
CA LEU A 564 -7.13 13.49 7.51
C LEU A 564 -8.03 14.52 6.81
N SER A 565 -7.92 14.60 5.49
CA SER A 565 -8.77 15.44 4.65
C SER A 565 -10.25 15.03 4.76
N ALA A 566 -10.52 13.72 4.79
CA ALA A 566 -11.86 13.19 4.98
C ALA A 566 -12.38 13.32 6.42
N ALA A 567 -11.50 13.39 7.42
CA ALA A 567 -11.88 13.39 8.83
C ALA A 567 -12.73 14.59 9.28
N LEU A 568 -12.76 15.68 8.50
CA LEU A 568 -13.65 16.81 8.74
C LEU A 568 -15.12 16.49 8.42
N GLN A 569 -15.38 15.49 7.58
CA GLN A 569 -16.72 15.04 7.21
C GLN A 569 -17.06 13.68 7.84
N THR A 570 -16.10 12.77 7.84
CA THR A 570 -16.21 11.40 8.37
C THR A 570 -15.07 11.14 9.36
N PRO A 571 -15.15 11.62 10.62
CA PRO A 571 -14.02 11.65 11.53
C PRO A 571 -13.42 10.27 11.86
N GLU A 572 -14.20 9.19 11.77
CA GLU A 572 -13.74 7.80 11.88
C GLU A 572 -12.73 7.41 10.79
N SER A 573 -12.68 8.12 9.65
CA SER A 573 -11.74 7.84 8.57
C SER A 573 -10.28 8.01 8.98
N ILE A 574 -9.98 8.72 10.08
CA ILE A 574 -8.59 8.84 10.56
C ILE A 574 -7.97 7.48 10.93
N ASP A 575 -8.82 6.53 11.32
CA ASP A 575 -8.41 5.19 11.70
C ASP A 575 -8.02 4.36 10.49
N GLY A 576 -6.72 4.09 10.35
CA GLY A 576 -6.20 3.31 9.23
C GLY A 576 -6.66 1.85 9.20
N TYR A 577 -7.21 1.29 10.29
CA TYR A 577 -7.52 -0.15 10.38
C TYR A 577 -8.95 -0.50 9.97
N ILE A 578 -9.87 0.47 9.99
CA ILE A 578 -11.28 0.25 9.67
C ILE A 578 -11.40 -0.19 8.21
N PHE A 579 -12.17 -1.25 7.99
CA PHE A 579 -12.53 -1.75 6.68
C PHE A 579 -14.04 -1.64 6.47
N ASP A 580 -14.45 -1.08 5.36
CA ASP A 580 -15.85 -0.89 5.03
C ASP A 580 -16.39 -2.07 4.20
N HIS A 581 -17.12 -2.98 4.86
CA HIS A 581 -17.64 -4.22 4.28
C HIS A 581 -18.72 -4.05 3.21
N LEU A 582 -19.28 -2.85 3.00
CA LEU A 582 -20.23 -2.58 1.91
C LEU A 582 -19.72 -1.56 0.89
N SER A 583 -18.47 -1.12 1.00
CA SER A 583 -17.81 -0.35 -0.08
C SER A 583 -17.54 -1.24 -1.29
N THR A 584 -17.64 -0.70 -2.50
CA THR A 584 -17.09 -1.36 -3.69
C THR A 584 -15.63 -0.97 -3.87
N THR A 585 -14.91 -1.77 -4.65
CA THR A 585 -13.53 -1.45 -5.06
C THR A 585 -13.54 -0.45 -6.21
N GLU A 586 -12.41 0.20 -6.46
CA GLU A 586 -12.23 1.16 -7.57
C GLU A 586 -12.59 0.59 -8.96
N ASN A 587 -12.44 -0.73 -9.14
CA ASN A 587 -12.81 -1.46 -10.36
C ASN A 587 -14.12 -2.26 -10.23
N GLY A 588 -14.81 -2.20 -9.09
CA GLY A 588 -16.06 -2.90 -8.85
C GLY A 588 -17.25 -2.27 -9.58
N PRO A 589 -18.48 -2.79 -9.37
CA PRO A 589 -19.69 -2.15 -9.86
C PRO A 589 -19.73 -0.69 -9.39
N LEU A 590 -20.18 0.20 -10.28
CA LEU A 590 -20.38 1.60 -9.95
C LEU A 590 -21.32 1.72 -8.74
N VAL A 591 -20.90 2.48 -7.73
CA VAL A 591 -21.73 2.82 -6.58
C VAL A 591 -22.23 4.24 -6.79
N SER A 592 -23.54 4.40 -6.87
CA SER A 592 -24.13 5.73 -6.97
C SER A 592 -24.08 6.42 -5.60
N ASN A 593 -22.95 7.05 -5.25
CA ASN A 593 -22.99 8.13 -4.27
C ASN A 593 -23.27 9.45 -5.00
N TYR A 594 -23.80 10.44 -4.27
CA TYR A 594 -24.23 11.71 -4.87
C TYR A 594 -23.08 12.43 -5.59
N GLU A 595 -21.86 12.36 -5.04
CA GLU A 595 -20.69 13.02 -5.61
C GLU A 595 -20.23 12.37 -6.92
N GLU A 596 -20.22 11.04 -7.03
CA GLU A 596 -19.84 10.33 -8.25
C GLU A 596 -20.84 10.53 -9.37
N VAL A 597 -22.14 10.47 -9.08
CA VAL A 597 -23.20 10.66 -10.10
C VAL A 597 -23.21 12.10 -10.63
N SER A 598 -22.68 13.06 -9.87
CA SER A 598 -22.53 14.44 -10.34
C SER A 598 -21.40 14.63 -11.36
N ARG A 599 -20.52 13.63 -11.53
CA ARG A 599 -19.36 13.70 -12.41
C ARG A 599 -19.67 13.17 -13.81
N PRO A 600 -19.32 13.89 -14.90
CA PRO A 600 -19.56 13.40 -16.27
C PRO A 600 -18.90 12.07 -16.59
N GLU A 601 -17.71 11.80 -16.03
CA GLU A 601 -16.97 10.56 -16.27
C GLU A 601 -17.73 9.32 -15.80
N TYR A 602 -18.52 9.47 -14.73
CA TYR A 602 -19.42 8.43 -14.26
C TYR A 602 -20.42 8.05 -15.34
N TRP A 603 -21.05 9.05 -15.96
CA TRP A 603 -22.05 8.84 -17.01
C TRP A 603 -21.43 8.36 -18.31
N LEU A 604 -20.27 8.86 -18.73
CA LEU A 604 -19.57 8.33 -19.89
C LEU A 604 -19.30 6.83 -19.72
N LYS A 605 -18.77 6.41 -18.57
CA LYS A 605 -18.58 4.98 -18.26
C LYS A 605 -19.90 4.22 -18.21
N ALA A 606 -20.96 4.79 -17.62
CA ALA A 606 -22.31 4.21 -17.58
C ALA A 606 -22.93 3.99 -18.96
N PHE A 607 -22.63 4.88 -19.92
CA PHE A 607 -23.03 4.80 -21.33
C PHE A 607 -22.04 4.02 -22.20
N ASN A 608 -21.08 3.31 -21.57
CA ASN A 608 -20.04 2.51 -22.24
C ASN A 608 -19.14 3.32 -23.18
N ILE A 609 -18.96 4.60 -22.88
CA ILE A 609 -18.01 5.49 -23.51
C ILE A 609 -16.74 5.50 -22.64
N ASP A 610 -15.69 4.88 -23.14
CA ASP A 610 -14.40 4.84 -22.46
C ASP A 610 -13.56 6.04 -22.87
N ALA A 611 -13.77 7.17 -22.19
CA ALA A 611 -13.05 8.41 -22.46
C ALA A 611 -11.52 8.23 -22.42
N LYS A 612 -10.99 7.37 -21.54
CA LYS A 612 -9.53 7.11 -21.44
C LYS A 612 -8.99 6.44 -22.72
N ARG A 613 -9.77 5.53 -23.30
CA ARG A 613 -9.38 4.83 -24.54
C ARG A 613 -9.64 5.66 -25.80
N LEU A 614 -10.63 6.55 -25.79
CA LEU A 614 -10.90 7.48 -26.89
C LEU A 614 -9.88 8.63 -26.94
N LEU A 615 -9.42 9.08 -25.78
CA LEU A 615 -8.42 10.15 -25.61
C LEU A 615 -7.00 9.61 -25.49
N ARG A 616 -6.71 8.45 -26.09
CA ARG A 616 -5.45 7.74 -25.86
C ARG A 616 -4.23 8.52 -26.38
N ALA A 617 -4.36 9.20 -27.52
CA ALA A 617 -3.31 10.08 -28.02
C ALA A 617 -2.94 11.19 -27.02
N THR A 618 -3.94 11.85 -26.42
CA THR A 618 -3.69 12.85 -25.37
C THR A 618 -3.15 12.25 -24.09
N ASN A 619 -3.55 11.01 -23.74
CA ASN A 619 -3.02 10.32 -22.56
C ASN A 619 -1.55 9.90 -22.75
N ILE A 620 -1.16 9.48 -23.95
CA ILE A 620 0.25 9.19 -24.27
C ILE A 620 1.10 10.47 -24.18
N VAL A 621 0.58 11.58 -24.72
CA VAL A 621 1.23 12.90 -24.61
C VAL A 621 1.29 13.36 -23.15
N SER A 622 0.22 13.17 -22.37
CA SER A 622 0.18 13.45 -20.93
C SER A 622 1.19 12.61 -20.15
N MET A 623 1.25 11.29 -20.36
CA MET A 623 2.23 10.41 -19.73
C MET A 623 3.68 10.77 -20.11
N GLY A 624 3.91 11.24 -21.34
CA GLY A 624 5.22 11.67 -21.80
C GLY A 624 5.67 13.04 -21.27
N ILE A 625 4.75 13.85 -20.75
CA ILE A 625 5.00 15.26 -20.33
C ILE A 625 4.59 15.50 -18.86
N GLY A 626 3.94 14.55 -18.20
CA GLY A 626 3.35 14.64 -16.86
C GLY A 626 4.06 13.77 -15.82
N ARG A 627 3.61 13.85 -14.55
CA ARG A 627 4.08 12.97 -13.45
C ARG A 627 3.30 11.64 -13.39
N GLU A 628 2.30 11.46 -14.26
CA GLU A 628 1.34 10.34 -14.23
C GLU A 628 2.00 8.97 -14.43
N ALA A 629 3.10 8.88 -15.19
CA ALA A 629 3.87 7.65 -15.33
C ALA A 629 4.52 7.19 -14.01
N GLU A 630 4.91 8.13 -13.13
CA GLU A 630 5.45 7.83 -11.79
C GLU A 630 4.34 7.51 -10.78
N GLU A 631 3.19 8.19 -10.86
CA GLU A 631 2.00 7.87 -10.06
C GLU A 631 1.50 6.45 -10.33
N GLY A 632 1.62 5.91 -11.55
CA GLY A 632 1.30 4.51 -11.84
C GLY A 632 2.27 3.51 -11.20
N LEU A 633 3.53 3.90 -11.00
CA LEU A 633 4.59 3.05 -10.44
C LEU A 633 4.61 3.08 -8.90
N LEU A 634 4.43 4.27 -8.33
CA LEU A 634 4.49 4.55 -6.89
C LEU A 634 3.36 5.53 -6.50
N PRO A 635 2.08 5.13 -6.60
CA PRO A 635 0.91 6.03 -6.47
C PRO A 635 0.80 6.77 -5.14
N ARG A 636 1.52 6.29 -4.12
CA ARG A 636 1.44 6.78 -2.74
C ARG A 636 2.53 7.81 -2.39
N LEU A 637 3.41 8.15 -3.34
CA LEU A 637 4.53 9.07 -3.11
C LEU A 637 4.17 10.56 -3.20
N HIS A 638 3.12 10.91 -3.94
CA HIS A 638 2.87 12.28 -4.37
C HIS A 638 1.84 13.04 -3.52
N GLN A 639 1.66 12.66 -2.24
CA GLN A 639 0.70 13.27 -1.32
C GLN A 639 1.38 14.14 -0.25
N SER A 640 2.10 15.20 -0.66
CA SER A 640 2.58 16.18 0.34
C SER A 640 1.44 17.14 0.72
N PRO A 641 1.09 17.27 2.02
CA PRO A 641 0.15 18.29 2.50
C PRO A 641 0.82 19.66 2.72
N LEU A 642 2.16 19.77 2.55
CA LEU A 642 2.94 20.99 2.82
C LEU A 642 3.04 21.94 1.62
N SER A 643 2.53 21.52 0.46
CA SER A 643 2.53 22.31 -0.77
C SER A 643 1.10 22.35 -1.32
N PRO A 644 0.64 23.48 -1.91
CA PRO A 644 -0.52 23.41 -2.79
C PRO A 644 -0.26 22.31 -3.82
N LYS A 645 -1.30 21.66 -4.35
CA LYS A 645 -1.15 20.73 -5.50
C LYS A 645 -0.73 21.51 -6.76
N SER A 646 0.38 22.26 -6.70
CA SER A 646 1.07 22.81 -7.84
C SER A 646 1.98 21.71 -8.33
N VAL A 647 1.62 21.14 -9.48
CA VAL A 647 2.52 20.36 -10.29
C VAL A 647 3.80 21.19 -10.43
N SER A 648 4.96 20.68 -10.01
CA SER A 648 6.21 21.37 -10.31
C SER A 648 6.29 21.46 -11.83
N VAL A 649 6.23 22.66 -12.35
CA VAL A 649 6.47 22.90 -13.75
C VAL A 649 7.87 23.46 -13.86
N GLU A 650 8.75 22.77 -14.57
CA GLU A 650 10.16 23.15 -14.68
C GLU A 650 10.32 24.40 -15.54
N SER A 651 9.32 24.70 -16.38
CA SER A 651 9.31 25.89 -17.23
C SER A 651 7.91 26.47 -17.47
N ILE A 652 7.87 27.76 -17.82
CA ILE A 652 6.65 28.43 -18.26
C ILE A 652 6.09 27.80 -19.55
N PHE A 653 6.95 27.26 -20.42
CA PHE A 653 6.54 26.56 -21.64
C PHE A 653 5.76 25.28 -21.31
N GLU A 654 6.30 24.42 -20.45
CA GLU A 654 5.62 23.22 -19.98
C GLU A 654 4.31 23.59 -19.27
N ALA A 655 4.25 24.73 -18.57
CA ALA A 655 3.04 25.21 -17.89
C ALA A 655 1.98 25.62 -18.91
N GLY A 656 2.39 26.35 -19.95
CA GLY A 656 1.53 26.76 -21.05
C GLY A 656 1.02 25.57 -21.86
N PHE A 657 1.88 24.60 -22.15
CA PHE A 657 1.50 23.38 -22.87
C PHE A 657 0.53 22.53 -22.06
N ARG A 658 0.80 22.28 -20.77
CA ARG A 658 -0.14 21.57 -19.87
C ARG A 658 -1.48 22.28 -19.78
N ARG A 659 -1.48 23.60 -19.58
CA ARG A 659 -2.73 24.38 -19.57
C ARG A 659 -3.54 24.19 -20.86
N ARG A 660 -2.88 24.13 -22.03
CA ARG A 660 -3.56 23.85 -23.30
C ARG A 660 -4.06 22.41 -23.38
N LEU A 661 -3.28 21.43 -22.93
CA LEU A 661 -3.69 20.02 -22.87
C LEU A 661 -4.89 19.83 -21.93
N ASP A 662 -4.83 20.38 -20.71
CA ASP A 662 -5.91 20.39 -19.74
C ASP A 662 -7.15 21.09 -20.33
N SER A 663 -6.97 22.23 -21.01
CA SER A 663 -8.08 22.94 -21.66
C SER A 663 -8.71 22.10 -22.77
N PHE A 664 -7.91 21.39 -23.57
CA PHE A 664 -8.39 20.49 -24.62
C PHE A 664 -9.14 19.29 -24.03
N GLN A 665 -8.61 18.68 -22.97
CA GLN A 665 -9.29 17.61 -22.24
C GLN A 665 -10.61 18.09 -21.62
N ARG A 666 -10.66 19.32 -21.08
CA ARG A 666 -11.89 19.95 -20.58
C ARG A 666 -12.91 20.25 -21.69
N ILE A 667 -12.46 20.61 -22.88
CA ILE A 667 -13.34 20.84 -24.05
C ILE A 667 -13.99 19.53 -24.51
N ILE A 668 -13.27 18.41 -24.44
CA ILE A 668 -13.81 17.08 -24.79
C ILE A 668 -14.64 16.48 -23.64
N GLY A 669 -14.29 16.79 -22.39
CA GLY A 669 -15.06 16.51 -21.18
C GLY A 669 -15.98 17.67 -20.79
N ALA A 670 -16.66 18.32 -21.75
CA ALA A 670 -17.56 19.43 -21.46
C ALA A 670 -18.70 18.97 -20.54
N PHE A 671 -18.57 19.13 -19.21
CA PHE A 671 -19.63 19.32 -18.19
C PHE A 671 -19.02 19.45 -16.77
N ASP A 672 -18.10 20.38 -16.52
CA ASP A 672 -17.83 20.84 -15.13
C ASP A 672 -18.97 21.80 -14.70
N PHE A 673 -20.16 21.24 -14.44
CA PHE A 673 -21.28 21.95 -13.80
C PHE A 673 -21.48 21.49 -12.36
N VAL A 674 -20.41 21.24 -11.62
CA VAL A 674 -20.37 21.40 -10.16
C VAL A 674 -18.96 21.90 -9.85
N GLN A 675 -18.84 22.78 -8.86
CA GLN A 675 -17.55 23.35 -8.41
C GLN A 675 -16.43 22.32 -8.47
N PRO A 676 -15.16 22.73 -8.72
CA PRO A 676 -14.06 21.85 -8.38
C PRO A 676 -14.33 21.45 -6.94
N SER A 677 -14.68 20.18 -6.72
CA SER A 677 -14.43 19.55 -5.46
C SER A 677 -12.95 19.77 -5.31
N SER A 678 -12.58 20.86 -4.61
CA SER A 678 -11.26 21.02 -4.05
C SER A 678 -11.18 19.79 -3.18
N ALA A 679 -10.65 18.70 -3.74
CA ALA A 679 -10.46 17.44 -3.04
C ALA A 679 -9.95 17.86 -1.66
N PRO A 680 -10.71 17.54 -0.58
CA PRO A 680 -10.57 18.25 0.67
C PRO A 680 -9.09 18.36 0.98
N VAL A 681 -8.59 19.59 1.06
CA VAL A 681 -7.17 19.80 1.34
C VAL A 681 -7.00 19.40 2.79
N ALA A 682 -6.01 18.58 3.09
CA ALA A 682 -5.70 18.22 4.47
C ALA A 682 -5.63 19.51 5.30
N PRO A 683 -6.26 19.56 6.49
CA PRO A 683 -6.21 20.75 7.30
C PRO A 683 -4.76 21.15 7.55
N PRO A 684 -4.44 22.46 7.55
CA PRO A 684 -3.09 22.91 7.89
C PRO A 684 -2.73 22.34 9.26
N LEU A 685 -1.51 21.83 9.39
CA LEU A 685 -1.04 21.25 10.65
C LEU A 685 -0.43 22.33 11.52
N ALA A 686 -0.57 22.18 12.82
CA ALA A 686 0.13 23.03 13.78
C ALA A 686 1.64 22.93 13.55
N SER A 687 2.30 24.07 13.50
CA SER A 687 3.74 24.13 13.26
C SER A 687 4.50 24.39 14.55
N ALA A 688 5.51 23.56 14.83
CA ALA A 688 6.52 23.94 15.81
C ALA A 688 7.25 25.21 15.34
N PRO A 689 7.70 26.08 16.27
CA PRO A 689 8.59 27.16 15.90
C PRO A 689 9.85 26.55 15.27
N ALA A 690 10.01 26.76 13.97
CA ALA A 690 11.25 26.56 13.25
C ALA A 690 12.36 27.42 13.88
N PHE A 691 13.60 26.91 13.86
CA PHE A 691 14.79 27.72 14.12
C PHE A 691 14.83 29.00 13.25
N LEU A 692 14.11 29.00 12.12
CA LEU A 692 14.06 30.08 11.13
C LEU A 692 12.97 31.14 11.40
N TYR A 693 12.13 30.99 12.42
CA TYR A 693 11.27 32.11 12.91
C TYR A 693 12.08 33.25 13.54
N LEU A 694 13.42 33.18 13.48
CA LEU A 694 14.33 34.24 13.88
C LEU A 694 14.53 35.30 12.78
N GLY A 695 13.79 35.25 11.67
CA GLY A 695 13.99 36.16 10.53
C GLY A 695 15.31 35.88 9.79
N LEU A 696 15.75 34.62 9.73
CA LEU A 696 16.97 34.20 9.03
C LEU A 696 16.63 33.15 7.99
N ARG A 697 17.12 33.30 6.75
CA ARG A 697 16.97 32.33 5.67
C ARG A 697 18.30 31.63 5.37
N PRO A 698 18.36 30.29 5.43
CA PRO A 698 19.55 29.54 5.04
C PRO A 698 19.65 29.46 3.53
N THR A 699 20.87 29.63 3.04
CA THR A 699 21.30 29.36 1.67
C THR A 699 22.47 28.41 1.71
N PHE A 700 22.52 27.47 0.78
CA PHE A 700 23.61 26.51 0.64
C PHE A 700 24.47 26.90 -0.56
N SER A 701 25.78 26.99 -0.38
CA SER A 701 26.72 27.11 -1.49
C SER A 701 26.82 25.79 -2.27
N VAL A 702 27.44 25.83 -3.45
CA VAL A 702 27.69 24.63 -4.28
C VAL A 702 28.51 23.58 -3.52
N ASP A 703 29.43 24.01 -2.64
CA ASP A 703 30.24 23.13 -1.78
C ASP A 703 29.55 22.79 -0.44
N GLY A 704 28.24 23.04 -0.32
CA GLY A 704 27.42 22.62 0.82
C GLY A 704 27.59 23.43 2.10
N LYS A 705 28.27 24.59 2.05
CA LYS A 705 28.38 25.50 3.20
C LYS A 705 27.09 26.29 3.39
N ILE A 706 26.67 26.41 4.64
CA ILE A 706 25.47 27.13 5.01
C ILE A 706 25.81 28.62 5.15
N SER A 707 24.92 29.49 4.70
CA SER A 707 24.95 30.92 4.97
C SER A 707 23.55 31.37 5.37
N LEU A 708 23.43 32.12 6.46
CA LEU A 708 22.18 32.70 6.94
C LEU A 708 22.10 34.15 6.45
N THR A 709 20.97 34.51 5.84
CA THR A 709 20.65 35.87 5.39
C THR A 709 19.49 36.42 6.20
N GLY A 710 19.54 37.68 6.61
CA GLY A 710 18.49 38.33 7.39
C GLY A 710 17.25 38.64 6.56
N TRP A 711 16.07 38.51 7.17
CA TRP A 711 14.79 38.97 6.66
C TRP A 711 14.55 40.39 7.22
N GLU A 712 14.20 41.36 6.36
CA GLU A 712 13.93 42.76 6.74
C GLU A 712 12.56 42.98 7.45
N ASP A 713 11.88 41.92 7.88
CA ASP A 713 10.57 42.04 8.52
C ASP A 713 10.71 42.26 10.04
N ASN A 714 10.73 43.53 10.43
CA ASN A 714 10.91 43.98 11.82
C ASN A 714 9.82 43.49 12.80
N SER A 715 8.75 42.87 12.31
CA SER A 715 7.65 42.32 13.13
C SER A 715 7.99 40.98 13.81
N LEU A 716 9.03 40.27 13.34
CA LEU A 716 9.53 38.99 13.86
C LEU A 716 10.97 39.09 14.40
N ALA A 717 11.34 40.26 14.92
CA ALA A 717 12.70 40.52 15.40
C ALA A 717 13.08 39.57 16.55
N SER A 718 13.84 38.53 16.22
CA SER A 718 14.55 37.72 17.21
C SER A 718 15.56 38.61 17.96
N PRO A 719 15.83 38.35 19.26
CA PRO A 719 16.86 39.08 19.99
C PRO A 719 18.19 38.99 19.23
N ASP A 720 18.90 40.10 19.05
CA ASP A 720 20.13 40.18 18.24
C ASP A 720 21.16 39.09 18.59
N ARG A 721 21.22 38.70 19.88
CA ARG A 721 22.07 37.62 20.39
C ARG A 721 21.74 36.25 19.79
N VAL A 722 20.47 35.92 19.58
CA VAL A 722 20.08 34.63 18.99
C VAL A 722 20.46 34.60 17.51
N ARG A 723 20.39 35.74 16.80
CA ARG A 723 20.88 35.84 15.42
C ARG A 723 22.40 35.71 15.34
N GLN A 724 23.13 36.32 16.27
CA GLN A 724 24.60 36.19 16.36
C GLN A 724 25.01 34.73 16.62
N LEU A 725 24.34 34.05 17.56
CA LEU A 725 24.58 32.63 17.88
C LEU A 725 24.25 31.72 16.67
N ALA A 726 23.12 31.96 16.01
CA ALA A 726 22.75 31.25 14.79
C ALA A 726 23.78 31.47 13.67
N ALA A 727 24.15 32.71 13.39
CA ALA A 727 25.17 33.04 12.39
C ALA A 727 26.50 32.33 12.70
N LEU A 728 26.92 32.31 13.97
CA LEU A 728 28.18 31.69 14.36
C LEU A 728 28.20 30.17 14.17
N VAL A 729 27.10 29.49 14.51
CA VAL A 729 26.94 28.03 14.37
C VAL A 729 26.76 27.60 12.90
N PHE A 730 26.00 28.36 12.12
CA PHE A 730 25.61 27.97 10.75
C PHE A 730 26.49 28.57 9.65
N ASN A 731 26.98 29.81 9.73
CA ASN A 731 27.66 30.44 8.59
C ASN A 731 29.02 29.81 8.29
N GLY A 732 29.20 29.21 7.12
CA GLY A 732 30.43 28.54 6.73
C GLY A 732 30.59 27.14 7.33
N SER A 733 29.60 26.61 8.06
CA SER A 733 29.58 25.19 8.43
C SER A 733 28.89 24.35 7.34
N ARG A 734 29.21 23.06 7.28
CA ARG A 734 28.60 22.07 6.39
C ARG A 734 27.74 21.11 7.20
N LEU A 735 26.65 20.62 6.62
CA LEU A 735 25.86 19.56 7.24
C LEU A 735 26.62 18.23 7.12
N LEU A 736 26.89 17.56 8.24
CA LEU A 736 27.40 16.19 8.21
C LEU A 736 26.27 15.23 7.85
N PRO A 737 26.57 14.11 7.14
CA PRO A 737 25.59 13.06 6.90
C PRO A 737 24.99 12.61 8.24
N GLN A 738 23.65 12.62 8.33
CA GLN A 738 22.94 12.40 9.59
C GLN A 738 23.36 11.07 10.22
N GLN A 739 23.84 11.09 11.46
CA GLN A 739 23.75 9.91 12.32
C GLN A 739 22.28 9.68 12.61
N ALA A 740 21.88 8.39 12.55
CA ALA A 740 20.57 7.88 12.95
C ALA A 740 19.91 8.85 13.91
N GLU A 741 18.90 9.58 13.44
CA GLU A 741 18.17 10.49 14.31
C GLU A 741 17.77 9.66 15.52
N THR A 742 18.31 9.99 16.70
CA THR A 742 17.87 9.37 17.94
C THR A 742 16.48 9.93 18.19
N MET A 743 15.48 9.40 17.47
CA MET A 743 14.13 9.95 17.38
C MET A 743 13.32 9.68 18.65
N ALA A 744 13.96 9.61 19.82
CA ALA A 744 13.21 9.62 21.08
C ALA A 744 12.32 10.86 21.05
N ASN A 745 11.00 10.65 21.08
CA ASN A 745 9.97 11.69 21.03
C ASN A 745 10.01 12.59 19.77
N GLY A 746 10.59 12.12 18.66
CA GLY A 746 10.64 12.87 17.40
C GLY A 746 11.64 14.03 17.36
N HIS A 747 12.54 14.15 18.35
CA HIS A 747 13.60 15.16 18.34
C HIS A 747 14.55 14.98 17.14
N ARG A 748 14.87 16.09 16.47
CA ARG A 748 15.85 16.13 15.37
C ARG A 748 17.19 16.58 15.91
N TRP A 749 18.25 15.85 15.55
CA TRP A 749 19.62 16.25 15.82
C TRP A 749 20.35 16.55 14.50
N LEU A 750 20.84 17.78 14.36
CA LEU A 750 21.66 18.24 13.26
C LEU A 750 23.11 18.25 13.69
N ARG A 751 24.00 17.63 12.91
CA ARG A 751 25.45 17.78 13.09
C ARG A 751 26.01 18.64 11.98
N LEU A 752 26.69 19.69 12.39
CA LEU A 752 27.38 20.63 11.54
C LEU A 752 28.88 20.42 11.71
N TYR A 753 29.62 20.68 10.65
CA TYR A 753 31.06 20.57 10.65
C TYR A 753 31.69 21.87 10.15
N ARG A 754 32.80 22.25 10.78
CA ARG A 754 33.70 23.29 10.28
C ARG A 754 35.15 22.89 10.53
N GLU A 755 36.03 23.21 9.58
CA GLU A 755 37.47 23.03 9.76
C GLU A 755 37.98 23.93 10.89
N ALA A 756 38.80 23.36 11.78
CA ALA A 756 39.43 24.09 12.86
C ALA A 756 40.55 25.01 12.33
N THR A 757 40.26 26.31 12.31
CA THR A 757 41.18 27.41 12.02
C THR A 757 41.32 28.32 13.25
N PRO A 758 42.40 29.14 13.36
CA PRO A 758 42.54 30.11 14.44
C PRO A 758 41.34 31.06 14.59
N ALA A 759 40.73 31.45 13.46
CA ALA A 759 39.52 32.28 13.45
C ALA A 759 38.30 31.58 14.06
N THR A 760 38.11 30.29 13.76
CA THR A 760 37.01 29.50 14.35
C THR A 760 37.22 29.19 15.82
N GLU A 761 38.46 28.97 16.25
CA GLU A 761 38.78 28.79 17.68
C GLU A 761 38.56 30.09 18.47
N SER A 762 38.84 31.25 17.87
CA SER A 762 38.51 32.56 18.47
C SER A 762 37.00 32.74 18.60
N ALA A 763 36.24 32.50 17.53
CA ALA A 763 34.78 32.63 17.53
C ALA A 763 34.11 31.72 18.59
N VAL A 764 34.67 30.54 18.82
CA VAL A 764 34.21 29.62 19.87
C VAL A 764 34.55 30.13 21.28
N ARG A 765 35.73 30.71 21.49
CA ARG A 765 36.10 31.33 22.78
C ARG A 765 35.19 32.52 23.10
N ASP A 766 34.86 33.32 22.10
CA ASP A 766 33.89 34.41 22.24
C ASP A 766 32.51 33.86 22.62
N LEU A 767 32.14 32.68 22.09
CA LEU A 767 30.92 31.96 22.46
C LEU A 767 30.93 31.53 23.94
N GLU A 768 32.03 30.93 24.40
CA GLU A 768 32.23 30.49 25.81
C GLU A 768 32.08 31.64 26.81
N GLN A 769 32.50 32.84 26.43
CA GLN A 769 32.41 34.05 27.27
C GLN A 769 31.02 34.70 27.26
N SER A 770 30.15 34.32 26.33
CA SER A 770 28.82 34.93 26.11
C SER A 770 27.63 34.15 26.70
N ILE A 771 27.89 33.00 27.35
CA ILE A 771 26.86 32.03 27.78
C ILE A 771 26.08 32.55 29.01
N ALA A 772 25.01 33.31 28.76
CA ALA A 772 23.86 33.36 29.65
C ALA A 772 22.64 32.80 28.89
N PRO A 773 21.69 32.10 29.55
CA PRO A 773 20.54 31.50 28.88
C PRO A 773 19.71 32.57 28.16
N ALA A 774 19.62 32.48 26.83
CA ALA A 774 18.86 33.39 25.99
C ALA A 774 17.49 32.76 25.64
N GLY A 775 16.49 32.97 26.49
CA GLY A 775 15.13 32.51 26.24
C GLY A 775 14.95 30.99 26.28
N ALA A 776 14.20 30.44 25.31
CA ALA A 776 13.78 29.03 25.28
C ALA A 776 14.81 28.04 24.69
N ALA A 777 16.02 28.50 24.35
CA ALA A 777 17.09 27.65 23.82
C ALA A 777 18.25 27.51 24.82
N SER A 778 18.75 26.28 25.01
CA SER A 778 19.92 26.01 25.86
C SER A 778 21.16 25.76 25.02
N ILE A 779 22.30 26.29 25.45
CA ILE A 779 23.59 26.11 24.79
C ILE A 779 24.53 25.37 25.74
N SER A 780 25.18 24.33 25.22
CA SER A 780 26.24 23.62 25.94
C SER A 780 27.46 23.50 25.04
N ILE A 781 28.65 23.66 25.62
CA ILE A 781 29.92 23.51 24.92
C ILE A 781 30.65 22.34 25.55
N LYS A 782 31.06 21.38 24.74
CA LYS A 782 31.84 20.23 25.17
C LYS A 782 33.15 20.18 24.37
N ARG A 783 34.28 20.17 25.06
CA ARG A 783 35.60 19.90 24.47
C ARG A 783 35.85 18.41 24.51
N ASP A 784 36.22 17.81 23.37
CA ASP A 784 36.53 16.38 23.25
C ASP A 784 37.97 16.25 22.72
N GLY A 785 38.92 16.18 23.65
CA GLY A 785 40.37 16.25 23.36
C GLY A 785 40.87 17.65 22.97
N ASP A 786 42.12 17.73 22.49
CA ASP A 786 42.77 18.98 22.06
C ASP A 786 42.40 19.42 20.64
N ASP A 787 41.80 18.53 19.84
CA ASP A 787 41.57 18.73 18.40
C ASP A 787 40.09 18.88 18.00
N SER A 788 39.15 18.71 18.94
CA SER A 788 37.72 18.82 18.62
C SER A 788 36.85 19.49 19.67
N LEU A 789 35.93 20.31 19.20
CA LEU A 789 34.97 21.04 20.01
C LEU A 789 33.55 20.87 19.47
N GLU A 790 32.61 20.60 20.36
CA GLU A 790 31.19 20.48 20.08
C GLU A 790 30.39 21.59 20.75
N VAL A 791 29.82 22.51 19.96
CA VAL A 791 28.84 23.50 20.43
C VAL A 791 27.45 22.96 20.17
N ARG A 792 26.65 22.75 21.21
CA ARG A 792 25.30 22.24 21.09
C ARG A 792 24.27 23.31 21.45
N VAL A 793 23.29 23.48 20.58
CA VAL A 793 22.13 24.36 20.74
C VAL A 793 20.88 23.48 20.74
N ASP A 794 20.13 23.48 21.83
CA ASP A 794 18.86 22.78 21.96
C ASP A 794 17.70 23.80 21.99
N SER A 795 16.71 23.61 21.11
CA SER A 795 15.51 24.46 21.01
C SER A 795 14.30 23.58 20.72
N GLY A 796 13.58 23.18 21.76
CA GLY A 796 12.38 22.34 21.63
C GLY A 796 12.69 20.99 20.96
N LEU A 797 12.11 20.76 19.77
CA LEU A 797 12.27 19.52 19.00
C LEU A 797 13.49 19.49 18.07
N LEU A 798 14.33 20.51 18.10
CA LEU A 798 15.55 20.59 17.31
C LEU A 798 16.78 20.78 18.22
N SER A 799 17.78 19.95 18.01
CA SER A 799 19.12 20.08 18.57
C SER A 799 20.11 20.21 17.41
N ALA A 800 21.01 21.19 17.46
CA ALA A 800 22.11 21.32 16.51
C ALA A 800 23.43 21.27 17.25
N SER A 801 24.40 20.49 16.76
CA SER A 801 25.76 20.51 17.26
C SER A 801 26.78 20.85 16.17
N LEU A 802 27.64 21.83 16.43
CA LEU A 802 28.76 22.20 15.56
C LEU A 802 30.01 21.50 16.06
N ARG A 803 30.56 20.61 15.22
CA ARG A 803 31.85 19.97 15.41
C ARG A 803 32.93 20.73 14.66
N CYS A 804 33.88 21.29 15.38
CA CYS A 804 35.10 21.85 14.83
C CYS A 804 36.22 20.80 14.94
N SER A 805 36.90 20.47 13.85
CA SER A 805 37.96 19.44 13.83
C SER A 805 39.05 19.79 12.82
N ARG A 806 40.28 19.34 13.07
CA ARG A 806 41.41 19.43 12.13
C ARG A 806 41.37 18.38 11.02
N LEU A 807 40.58 17.31 11.21
CA LEU A 807 40.32 16.30 10.17
C LEU A 807 39.47 16.90 9.06
N SER A 808 39.63 16.42 7.81
CA SER A 808 38.77 16.86 6.70
C SER A 808 37.32 16.42 6.91
N PHE A 809 36.39 17.12 6.25
CA PHE A 809 34.96 16.79 6.24
C PHE A 809 34.71 15.32 5.87
N GLU A 810 35.41 14.80 4.86
CA GLU A 810 35.23 13.43 4.36
C GLU A 810 35.69 12.39 5.39
N THR A 811 36.80 12.65 6.10
CA THR A 811 37.29 11.75 7.14
C THR A 811 36.29 11.67 8.30
N GLU A 812 35.78 12.82 8.76
CA GLU A 812 34.75 12.87 9.81
C GLU A 812 33.45 12.19 9.37
N ALA A 813 32.97 12.48 8.16
CA ALA A 813 31.77 11.84 7.60
C ALA A 813 31.91 10.31 7.53
N ASN A 814 33.06 9.79 7.09
CA ASN A 814 33.32 8.35 7.02
C ASN A 814 33.41 7.68 8.41
N GLN A 815 34.03 8.35 9.39
CA GLN A 815 34.08 7.87 10.76
C GLN A 815 32.66 7.81 11.37
N LEU A 816 31.85 8.84 11.14
CA LEU A 816 30.47 8.89 11.58
C LEU A 816 29.61 7.81 10.94
N ALA A 817 29.80 7.55 9.65
CA ALA A 817 29.11 6.50 8.93
C ALA A 817 29.43 5.10 9.49
N THR A 818 30.71 4.85 9.75
CA THR A 818 31.17 3.58 10.34
C THR A 818 30.61 3.37 11.75
N ALA A 819 30.63 4.42 12.58
CA ALA A 819 30.07 4.38 13.92
C ALA A 819 28.54 4.16 13.91
N GLY A 820 27.84 4.81 12.98
CA GLY A 820 26.40 4.66 12.81
C GLY A 820 25.99 3.27 12.37
N LEU A 821 26.68 2.69 11.38
CA LEU A 821 26.44 1.31 10.94
C LEU A 821 26.59 0.32 12.12
N ARG A 822 27.63 0.47 12.94
CA ARG A 822 27.82 -0.36 14.14
C ARG A 822 26.68 -0.18 15.15
N MET A 823 26.23 1.05 15.37
CA MET A 823 25.13 1.35 16.30
C MET A 823 23.82 0.73 15.83
N VAL A 824 23.47 0.91 14.55
CA VAL A 824 22.27 0.35 13.92
C VAL A 824 22.31 -1.17 13.92
N ALA A 825 23.44 -1.78 13.55
CA ALA A 825 23.63 -3.22 13.60
C ALA A 825 23.42 -3.79 15.01
N LYS A 826 23.98 -3.16 16.04
CA LYS A 826 23.80 -3.58 17.43
C LYS A 826 22.35 -3.44 17.90
N ARG A 827 21.64 -2.40 17.43
CA ARG A 827 20.22 -2.21 17.71
C ARG A 827 19.37 -3.30 17.03
N LEU A 828 19.66 -3.62 15.78
CA LEU A 828 19.00 -4.69 15.04
C LEU A 828 19.22 -6.04 15.74
N MET A 829 20.45 -6.43 16.05
CA MET A 829 20.72 -7.70 16.74
C MET A 829 19.99 -7.81 18.10
N ARG A 830 19.88 -6.71 18.85
CA ARG A 830 19.07 -6.70 20.09
C ARG A 830 17.58 -6.87 19.83
N ALA A 831 17.04 -6.27 18.77
CA ALA A 831 15.65 -6.46 18.37
C ALA A 831 15.40 -7.91 17.89
N GLU A 832 16.35 -8.50 17.17
CA GLU A 832 16.35 -9.91 16.79
C GLU A 832 16.33 -10.80 18.03
N ALA A 833 17.21 -10.57 19.00
CA ALA A 833 17.28 -11.32 20.26
C ALA A 833 15.96 -11.29 21.03
N ALA A 834 15.29 -10.13 21.10
CA ALA A 834 13.98 -9.99 21.74
C ALA A 834 12.85 -10.74 21.01
N SER A 835 13.05 -11.05 19.73
CA SER A 835 12.09 -11.76 18.87
C SER A 835 12.27 -13.29 18.90
N ILE A 836 13.29 -13.79 19.61
CA ILE A 836 13.59 -15.22 19.75
C ILE A 836 12.93 -15.74 21.04
N THR A 837 11.90 -16.57 20.91
CA THR A 837 11.23 -17.21 22.06
C THR A 837 12.12 -18.27 22.71
N ALA A 838 11.86 -18.65 23.97
CA ALA A 838 12.64 -19.67 24.70
C ALA A 838 12.74 -21.01 23.94
N ASP A 839 11.69 -21.38 23.20
CA ASP A 839 11.59 -22.64 22.46
C ASP A 839 12.34 -22.62 21.10
N GLY A 840 13.05 -21.54 20.79
CA GLY A 840 13.82 -21.40 19.53
C GLY A 840 12.97 -21.02 18.31
N TYR A 841 11.68 -20.76 18.51
CA TYR A 841 10.86 -20.14 17.47
C TYR A 841 11.15 -18.64 17.41
N ALA A 842 11.61 -18.17 16.26
CA ALA A 842 12.18 -16.85 16.10
C ALA A 842 11.37 -16.05 15.06
N ALA A 843 10.78 -14.93 15.48
CA ALA A 843 10.26 -13.92 14.55
C ALA A 843 11.40 -12.99 14.04
N THR A 844 12.66 -13.45 14.07
CA THR A 844 13.89 -12.73 13.70
C THR A 844 13.93 -12.30 12.25
N ARG A 845 14.00 -11.01 11.95
CA ARG A 845 14.09 -10.44 10.60
C ARG A 845 15.10 -11.15 9.69
N PHE A 846 16.17 -11.71 10.22
CA PHE A 846 17.14 -12.52 9.49
C PHE A 846 17.03 -14.02 9.83
N ASP A 847 17.39 -14.87 8.87
CA ASP A 847 17.47 -16.32 9.09
C ASP A 847 18.82 -16.64 9.77
N TRP A 848 18.81 -16.63 11.10
CA TRP A 848 19.98 -16.92 11.92
C TRP A 848 20.16 -18.43 12.09
N SER A 849 21.39 -18.91 12.00
CA SER A 849 21.72 -20.29 12.40
C SER A 849 21.30 -20.55 13.86
N ARG A 850 21.02 -21.80 14.23
CA ARG A 850 20.63 -22.15 15.61
C ARG A 850 21.65 -21.66 16.65
N VAL A 851 22.94 -21.74 16.33
CA VAL A 851 24.03 -21.23 17.17
C VAL A 851 23.92 -19.71 17.32
N ALA A 852 23.74 -18.98 16.21
CA ALA A 852 23.58 -17.53 16.23
C ALA A 852 22.31 -17.08 16.98
N GLN A 853 21.21 -17.83 16.88
CA GLN A 853 20.00 -17.57 17.68
C GLN A 853 20.28 -17.70 19.18
N GLN A 854 21.06 -18.71 19.59
CA GLN A 854 21.47 -18.89 20.96
C GLN A 854 22.40 -17.75 21.44
N GLU A 855 23.39 -17.36 20.63
CA GLU A 855 24.27 -16.23 20.91
C GLU A 855 23.50 -14.91 21.04
N LEU A 856 22.55 -14.64 20.13
CA LEU A 856 21.67 -13.47 20.21
C LEU A 856 20.86 -13.47 21.50
N ARG A 857 20.30 -14.61 21.90
CA ARG A 857 19.53 -14.71 23.15
C ARG A 857 20.40 -14.48 24.39
N GLN A 858 21.63 -15.01 24.40
CA GLN A 858 22.54 -14.92 25.56
C GLN A 858 23.24 -13.56 25.66
N ASN A 859 23.72 -13.03 24.53
CA ASN A 859 24.66 -11.90 24.49
C ASN A 859 24.09 -10.68 23.76
N GLY A 860 22.95 -10.81 23.07
CA GLY A 860 22.37 -9.77 22.22
C GLY A 860 23.15 -9.49 20.92
N ILE A 861 24.16 -10.32 20.61
CA ILE A 861 25.08 -10.18 19.47
C ILE A 861 25.42 -11.59 18.97
N ALA A 862 25.42 -11.79 17.64
CA ALA A 862 25.94 -13.00 17.00
C ALA A 862 27.37 -12.72 16.50
N ALA A 863 28.37 -13.39 17.08
CA ALA A 863 29.79 -13.07 16.84
C ALA A 863 30.26 -13.49 15.43
N GLY A 864 29.70 -14.58 14.89
CA GLY A 864 30.02 -15.09 13.56
C GLY A 864 29.38 -14.32 12.40
N TYR A 865 28.87 -13.11 12.62
CA TYR A 865 28.19 -12.31 11.61
C TYR A 865 28.68 -10.86 11.62
N ARG A 866 28.90 -10.30 10.44
CA ARG A 866 29.25 -8.89 10.25
C ARG A 866 28.11 -8.12 9.55
N PRO A 867 27.86 -6.85 9.92
CA PRO A 867 26.91 -6.03 9.21
C PRO A 867 27.45 -5.63 7.82
N ALA A 868 26.54 -5.58 6.86
CA ALA A 868 26.73 -5.07 5.51
C ALA A 868 25.54 -4.19 5.12
N THR A 869 25.72 -3.32 4.13
CA THR A 869 24.68 -2.39 3.66
C THR A 869 24.25 -2.70 2.23
N ALA A 870 22.97 -2.54 1.96
CA ALA A 870 22.35 -2.61 0.64
C ALA A 870 22.92 -1.54 -0.33
N GLY A 871 23.90 -1.89 -1.15
CA GLY A 871 24.45 -1.03 -2.21
C GLY A 871 25.99 -0.98 -2.26
N LYS A 872 26.59 -0.80 -3.44
CA LYS A 872 28.03 -0.53 -3.57
C LYS A 872 28.33 0.86 -2.99
N ASN A 873 29.32 0.96 -2.09
CA ASN A 873 30.16 2.09 -1.60
C ASN A 873 29.81 3.60 -1.82
N HIS A 874 28.75 4.00 -2.53
CA HIS A 874 28.54 5.36 -3.02
C HIS A 874 27.34 6.09 -2.42
N ASP A 875 26.43 5.42 -1.73
CA ASP A 875 25.31 6.09 -1.05
C ASP A 875 25.60 6.21 0.44
N GLN A 876 26.40 7.21 0.83
CA GLN A 876 26.69 7.62 2.21
C GLN A 876 25.43 8.05 3.00
N LEU A 877 24.22 7.80 2.50
CA LEU A 877 22.93 8.19 3.10
C LEU A 877 22.16 7.00 3.69
N LEU A 878 22.65 5.75 3.54
CA LEU A 878 21.90 4.56 3.96
C LEU A 878 22.52 3.79 5.14
N TRP A 879 23.71 4.15 5.63
CA TRP A 879 24.39 3.41 6.72
C TRP A 879 23.68 3.52 8.07
N ASP A 880 22.84 4.54 8.25
CA ASP A 880 22.04 4.74 9.44
C ASP A 880 20.62 4.16 9.31
N ASP A 881 20.26 3.66 8.12
CA ASP A 881 18.98 3.05 7.82
C ASP A 881 18.98 1.59 8.31
N PRO A 882 18.23 1.23 9.36
CA PRO A 882 18.11 -0.16 9.80
C PRO A 882 17.58 -1.07 8.70
N GLY A 883 16.82 -0.50 7.76
CA GLY A 883 16.30 -1.19 6.60
C GLY A 883 17.40 -1.74 5.71
N SER A 884 18.41 -0.93 5.43
CA SER A 884 19.50 -1.23 4.49
C SER A 884 20.54 -2.22 5.04
N VAL A 885 20.55 -2.45 6.35
CA VAL A 885 21.56 -3.28 7.03
C VAL A 885 21.14 -4.75 7.02
N TYR A 886 22.07 -5.61 6.60
CA TYR A 886 21.94 -7.07 6.68
C TYR A 886 23.20 -7.71 7.26
N PHE A 887 23.08 -8.97 7.67
CA PHE A 887 24.17 -9.70 8.34
C PHE A 887 24.69 -10.81 7.45
N VAL A 888 26.01 -10.87 7.30
CA VAL A 888 26.70 -11.89 6.50
C VAL A 888 27.59 -12.70 7.44
N PRO A 889 27.63 -14.04 7.31
CA PRO A 889 28.59 -14.86 8.05
C PRO A 889 30.02 -14.34 7.86
N THR A 890 30.79 -14.27 8.94
CA THR A 890 32.24 -14.05 8.87
C THR A 890 32.90 -15.31 8.35
N ALA A 891 33.68 -15.17 7.28
CA ALA A 891 34.42 -16.28 6.66
C ALA A 891 35.47 -16.88 7.60
#